data_AF-A0A966V6W5-F1
#
_entry.id   AF-A0A966V6W5-F1
#
_cell.length_a   1.000
_cell.length_b   1.000
_cell.length_c   1.000
_cell.angle_alpha   90.00
_cell.angle_beta   90.00
_cell.angle_gamma   90.00
#
_symmetry.space_group_name_H-M   'P 1'
#
loop_
_entity.id
_entity.type
_entity.pdbx_description
1 polymer ?
#
loop_
_entity_poly.entity_id
_entity_poly.type
_entity_poly.pdbx_seq_one_letter_code
_entity_poly.pdbx_strand_id
1 'polypeptide(L)'
;MEISSKHYSALCDFIQQQDNTMELEIRFGKFNYNKTNKTTSFISDVDIEFFYRLMLKFDWMQLSKTQSNCTEHVYKSEAPNSKIRHNIQDNTVQLKTKIKKYDIYDFDMRVALSKEQEHTLPEDPVVERTRHKQRTSYQLVFGTFDMTIVDTESDNLTQRSFELEIEIRPGADVHMVLAVIQDVLQIKQNNFYVISGTVKNKVLQEYRAMVNSRFFVGAQPETLHKDKLTQLYKQRYSVTDKADGERHFLAIIKGVVYFIDTNLNNVLLTDLITTNGDCIIDGEVVRTPTSINFLAFDIFVYNGKDLRGNKDYHLQARLHLLNEVVANITNNERYTVFVKEYIFTNVFLGSEVLLKTPRYYKNDGLIFTPMDEPYPTVKKWSNLLKWKPAELNTIDFYSIKTDENTWNLYVQAPGPEGATRARNTITELFDIKKLCGANEIEYTTSTTTFGDDHIDPTTHKPFQSHTVIEYRFDIILQKFVPLRTRWDKTANPQKHGNFSEVACDIFNNILSPIEPELLFRFQVQQQDIYFEQMRKFHNKVKERLYNKYAHNANFLLELCSGRGGDMHKWIYNGVKNVHGYDISEKNIIECKRRIETSNNQSPHLNNYHFFQGDLNNQLTLDEITKNNPDKFDVVCCHFGIHYFIPTLEKLAKTISSVLLDNGVFVVTFMDAAEVHDLMQNQEIKYKKHNGEIVYYIQQQHDTLRIVLNGNNILGEGSTEYLVDYQELVDVFKKVGLVPVDTQLFKDITCDLRLNVYEKDISNLNRYVVFQKAEVKCHVSSKSTLRNYEYNTDLIDLHINGISAAKVITTHDIIDVINCVEFKYYKNNYPLKTISSFCDIQEVLPDAVFVQDPMTCDLPRRHDLIGKVCFTQYNYTIEKKSADTIETIVKDNWYILLYQNKIVIPKNMCLEQNGEQISMESTMPCLEQNEDTPLLPRSEQISMESQNEDTPLQPRSEQISMESTRPHLDANEKTAEVDSELIRQLRECPKKVTIKELKTILSQLNLKTTGNKDVLVERVLDNVIVKN
;
A
#
# COMPACT_ATOMS: atom_id res chain seq x y z
N MET A 1 25.89 -21.42 -20.90
CA MET A 1 25.22 -22.70 -20.60
C MET A 1 26.27 -23.66 -20.06
N GLU A 2 26.15 -24.19 -18.84
CA GLU A 2 27.05 -25.25 -18.37
C GLU A 2 26.60 -26.60 -18.97
N ILE A 3 26.93 -26.82 -20.23
CA ILE A 3 26.87 -28.16 -20.82
C ILE A 3 28.00 -28.97 -20.19
N SER A 4 27.68 -30.17 -19.68
CA SER A 4 28.70 -31.04 -19.09
C SER A 4 29.84 -31.28 -20.08
N SER A 5 31.08 -31.39 -19.59
CA SER A 5 32.26 -31.65 -20.43
C SER A 5 32.06 -32.88 -21.34
N LYS A 6 31.29 -33.86 -20.87
CA LYS A 6 30.88 -35.05 -21.62
C LYS A 6 30.02 -34.72 -22.85
N HIS A 7 29.02 -33.87 -22.71
CA HIS A 7 28.14 -33.46 -23.83
C HIS A 7 28.87 -32.55 -24.82
N TYR A 8 29.74 -31.67 -24.32
CA TYR A 8 30.62 -30.85 -25.15
C TYR A 8 31.54 -31.71 -26.02
N SER A 9 32.27 -32.66 -25.40
CA SER A 9 33.14 -33.59 -26.12
C SER A 9 32.38 -34.40 -27.16
N ALA A 10 31.16 -34.88 -26.83
CA ALA A 10 30.34 -35.59 -27.78
C ALA A 10 29.99 -34.72 -29.00
N LEU A 11 29.58 -33.46 -28.82
CA LEU A 11 29.32 -32.55 -29.94
C LEU A 11 30.55 -32.34 -30.82
N CYS A 12 31.73 -32.12 -30.23
CA CYS A 12 32.98 -32.02 -30.98
C CYS A 12 33.25 -33.29 -31.80
N ASP A 13 33.08 -34.47 -31.20
CA ASP A 13 33.30 -35.75 -31.89
C ASP A 13 32.35 -35.93 -33.09
N PHE A 14 31.09 -35.53 -32.97
CA PHE A 14 30.12 -35.62 -34.07
C PHE A 14 30.47 -34.67 -35.22
N ILE A 15 30.88 -33.43 -34.92
CA ILE A 15 31.29 -32.46 -35.94
C ILE A 15 32.56 -32.92 -36.66
N GLN A 16 33.53 -33.51 -35.94
CA GLN A 16 34.76 -34.03 -36.54
C GLN A 16 34.54 -35.29 -37.39
N GLN A 17 33.53 -36.10 -37.08
CA GLN A 17 33.20 -37.32 -37.81
C GLN A 17 32.38 -37.08 -39.08
N GLN A 18 31.87 -35.86 -39.28
CA GLN A 18 31.05 -35.50 -40.43
C GLN A 18 31.91 -35.30 -41.69
N ASP A 19 31.50 -35.91 -42.80
CA ASP A 19 32.01 -35.61 -44.15
C ASP A 19 30.90 -35.03 -45.04
N ASN A 20 31.23 -34.65 -46.27
CA ASN A 20 30.28 -34.04 -47.22
C ASN A 20 29.14 -34.99 -47.67
N THR A 21 29.21 -36.28 -47.33
CA THR A 21 28.18 -37.27 -47.61
C THR A 21 27.28 -37.57 -46.41
N MET A 22 27.58 -36.95 -45.26
CA MET A 22 26.87 -37.16 -44.01
C MET A 22 26.16 -35.88 -43.53
N GLU A 23 24.97 -36.10 -43.00
CA GLU A 23 24.13 -35.06 -42.40
C GLU A 23 24.21 -35.17 -40.88
N LEU A 24 24.64 -34.08 -40.24
CA LEU A 24 24.64 -33.94 -38.78
C LEU A 24 23.44 -33.09 -38.35
N GLU A 25 22.48 -33.72 -37.68
CA GLU A 25 21.25 -33.08 -37.21
C GLU A 25 21.20 -33.01 -35.68
N ILE A 26 20.71 -31.90 -35.15
CA ILE A 26 20.30 -31.75 -33.75
C ILE A 26 18.79 -31.54 -33.72
N ARG A 27 18.07 -32.40 -33.00
CA ARG A 27 16.61 -32.35 -32.88
C ARG A 27 16.17 -32.10 -31.45
N PHE A 28 15.11 -31.31 -31.30
CA PHE A 28 14.45 -31.07 -30.01
C PHE A 28 13.13 -31.84 -29.95
N GLY A 29 12.79 -32.37 -28.78
CA GLY A 29 11.60 -33.19 -28.64
C GLY A 29 11.30 -33.61 -27.22
N LYS A 30 10.74 -34.82 -27.05
CA LYS A 30 10.46 -35.46 -25.76
C LYS A 30 10.91 -36.93 -25.79
N PHE A 31 11.51 -37.39 -24.68
CA PHE A 31 11.88 -38.80 -24.51
C PHE A 31 10.79 -39.56 -23.75
N ASN A 32 10.22 -40.59 -24.39
CA ASN A 32 9.21 -41.44 -23.77
C ASN A 32 9.80 -42.80 -23.41
N TYR A 33 9.73 -43.14 -22.13
CA TYR A 33 10.15 -44.45 -21.63
C TYR A 33 8.97 -45.42 -21.61
N ASN A 34 9.03 -46.45 -22.45
CA ASN A 34 8.07 -47.54 -22.42
C ASN A 34 8.43 -48.50 -21.29
N LYS A 35 7.62 -48.49 -20.21
CA LYS A 35 7.85 -49.35 -19.04
C LYS A 35 7.77 -50.85 -19.36
N THR A 36 6.93 -51.24 -20.32
CA THR A 36 6.68 -52.63 -20.69
C THR A 36 7.87 -53.22 -21.43
N ASN A 37 8.38 -52.49 -22.41
CA ASN A 37 9.47 -52.96 -23.28
C ASN A 37 10.85 -52.44 -22.85
N LYS A 38 10.93 -51.66 -21.76
CA LYS A 38 12.14 -51.00 -21.25
C LYS A 38 12.94 -50.25 -22.33
N THR A 39 12.24 -49.66 -23.29
CA THR A 39 12.83 -48.94 -24.42
C THR A 39 12.45 -47.46 -24.35
N THR A 40 13.40 -46.61 -24.70
CA THR A 40 13.16 -45.16 -24.79
C THR A 40 13.00 -44.76 -26.25
N SER A 41 11.87 -44.14 -26.59
CA SER A 41 11.63 -43.52 -27.89
C SER A 41 11.81 -42.01 -27.78
N PHE A 42 12.25 -41.39 -28.88
CA PHE A 42 12.31 -39.93 -28.99
C PHE A 42 11.21 -39.49 -29.94
N ILE A 43 10.37 -38.58 -29.47
CA ILE A 43 9.33 -37.96 -30.27
C ILE A 43 9.82 -36.56 -30.61
N SER A 44 9.98 -36.32 -31.91
CA SER A 44 10.33 -35.00 -32.44
C SER A 44 9.05 -34.18 -32.49
N ASP A 45 8.68 -33.59 -31.36
CA ASP A 45 7.51 -32.72 -31.25
C ASP A 45 7.73 -31.75 -30.08
N VAL A 46 7.44 -30.48 -30.32
CA VAL A 46 7.64 -29.40 -29.34
C VAL A 46 6.34 -28.65 -29.06
N ASP A 47 6.29 -27.97 -27.92
CA ASP A 47 5.10 -27.21 -27.55
C ASP A 47 4.86 -26.04 -28.54
N ILE A 48 3.62 -25.86 -28.99
CA ILE A 48 3.23 -24.92 -30.06
C ILE A 48 3.67 -23.49 -29.75
N GLU A 49 3.46 -23.05 -28.51
CA GLU A 49 3.84 -21.71 -28.07
C GLU A 49 5.37 -21.51 -28.14
N PHE A 50 6.16 -22.51 -27.75
CA PHE A 50 7.61 -22.46 -27.88
C PHE A 50 8.04 -22.39 -29.36
N PHE A 51 7.41 -23.17 -30.25
CA PHE A 51 7.67 -23.13 -31.69
C PHE A 51 7.46 -21.71 -32.25
N TYR A 52 6.30 -21.09 -32.01
CA TYR A 52 6.03 -19.76 -32.55
C TYR A 52 6.87 -18.65 -31.91
N ARG A 53 7.14 -18.69 -30.60
CA ARG A 53 8.04 -17.73 -29.95
C ARG A 53 9.45 -17.76 -30.53
N LEU A 54 9.95 -18.95 -30.86
CA LEU A 54 11.25 -19.11 -31.50
C LEU A 54 11.26 -18.52 -32.92
N MET A 55 10.22 -18.81 -33.70
CA MET A 55 10.05 -18.30 -35.07
C MET A 55 10.04 -16.76 -35.08
N LEU A 56 9.30 -16.14 -34.16
CA LEU A 56 9.25 -14.68 -34.00
C LEU A 56 10.61 -14.08 -33.63
N LYS A 57 11.37 -14.73 -32.74
CA LYS A 57 12.72 -14.26 -32.41
C LYS A 57 13.62 -14.28 -33.64
N PHE A 58 13.58 -15.36 -34.43
CA PHE A 58 14.41 -15.50 -35.64
C PHE A 58 14.01 -14.51 -36.73
N ASP A 59 12.71 -14.25 -36.87
CA ASP A 59 12.19 -13.21 -37.77
C ASP A 59 12.62 -11.81 -37.34
N TRP A 60 12.57 -11.52 -36.03
CA TRP A 60 13.03 -10.24 -35.47
C TRP A 60 14.54 -10.03 -35.67
N MET A 61 15.33 -11.11 -35.61
CA MET A 61 16.77 -11.09 -35.95
C MET A 61 17.06 -10.96 -37.46
N GLN A 62 16.02 -10.95 -38.31
CA GLN A 62 16.13 -10.79 -39.77
C GLN A 62 17.02 -11.85 -40.44
N LEU A 63 17.01 -13.07 -39.92
CA LEU A 63 17.72 -14.19 -40.53
C LEU A 63 17.13 -14.50 -41.92
N SER A 64 18.00 -14.77 -42.89
CA SER A 64 17.57 -15.22 -44.21
C SER A 64 16.80 -16.54 -44.08
N LYS A 65 15.61 -16.62 -44.67
CA LYS A 65 14.75 -17.80 -44.58
C LYS A 65 14.18 -18.21 -45.93
N THR A 66 13.97 -19.51 -46.10
CA THR A 66 13.23 -20.10 -47.22
C THR A 66 12.02 -20.86 -46.69
N GLN A 67 10.96 -20.93 -47.50
CA GLN A 67 9.76 -21.70 -47.18
C GLN A 67 9.53 -22.76 -48.25
N SER A 68 9.21 -23.97 -47.82
CA SER A 68 8.90 -25.08 -48.69
C SER A 68 7.76 -25.92 -48.11
N ASN A 69 6.90 -26.42 -49.00
CA ASN A 69 5.84 -27.37 -48.64
C ASN A 69 6.13 -28.65 -49.39
N CYS A 70 6.19 -29.79 -48.72
CA CYS A 70 6.53 -31.09 -49.31
C CYS A 70 5.67 -32.22 -48.75
N THR A 71 5.35 -33.21 -49.60
CA THR A 71 4.74 -34.46 -49.17
C THR A 71 5.75 -35.60 -49.31
N GLU A 72 5.97 -36.32 -48.21
CA GLU A 72 6.93 -37.42 -48.09
C GLU A 72 6.21 -38.73 -47.76
N HIS A 73 6.36 -39.75 -48.62
CA HIS A 73 6.00 -41.12 -48.27
C HIS A 73 7.18 -41.83 -47.61
N VAL A 74 6.95 -42.47 -46.47
CA VAL A 74 7.97 -43.23 -45.75
C VAL A 74 7.68 -44.71 -45.87
N TYR A 75 8.67 -45.49 -46.32
CA TYR A 75 8.59 -46.93 -46.46
C TYR A 75 9.55 -47.62 -45.49
N LYS A 76 9.21 -48.84 -45.09
CA LYS A 76 10.13 -49.72 -44.35
C LYS A 76 11.26 -50.16 -45.27
N SER A 77 12.49 -50.13 -44.75
CA SER A 77 13.66 -50.71 -45.40
C SER A 77 13.99 -52.06 -44.78
N GLU A 78 14.49 -52.99 -45.59
CA GLU A 78 15.02 -54.28 -45.12
C GLU A 78 16.35 -54.10 -44.36
N ALA A 79 17.07 -53.00 -44.64
CA ALA A 79 18.33 -52.71 -43.97
C ALA A 79 18.10 -52.10 -42.56
N PRO A 80 18.75 -52.65 -41.51
CA PRO A 80 18.56 -52.19 -40.14
C PRO A 80 18.94 -50.71 -39.98
N ASN A 81 18.16 -49.96 -39.20
CA ASN A 81 18.33 -48.52 -38.94
C ASN A 81 18.25 -47.62 -40.19
N SER A 82 17.59 -48.07 -41.25
CA SER A 82 17.36 -47.27 -42.46
C SER A 82 15.88 -47.08 -42.76
N LYS A 83 15.55 -45.99 -43.45
CA LYS A 83 14.19 -45.71 -43.96
C LYS A 83 14.29 -45.19 -45.38
N ILE A 84 13.35 -45.60 -46.22
CA ILE A 84 13.21 -45.06 -47.57
C ILE A 84 12.22 -43.90 -47.50
N ARG A 85 12.62 -42.73 -48.01
CA ARG A 85 11.79 -41.53 -48.11
C ARG A 85 11.61 -41.19 -49.58
N HIS A 86 10.37 -41.01 -50.01
CA HIS A 86 10.01 -40.56 -51.35
C HIS A 86 9.36 -39.19 -51.27
N ASN A 87 10.04 -38.17 -51.79
CA ASN A 87 9.47 -36.84 -51.95
C ASN A 87 8.66 -36.82 -53.26
N ILE A 88 7.35 -36.59 -53.14
CA ILE A 88 6.43 -36.68 -54.27
C ILE A 88 6.64 -35.54 -55.27
N GLN A 89 7.01 -34.34 -54.80
CA GLN A 89 7.08 -33.15 -55.66
C GLN A 89 8.29 -33.18 -56.57
N ASP A 90 9.44 -33.55 -56.02
CA ASP A 90 10.71 -33.63 -56.76
C ASP A 90 10.93 -35.02 -57.37
N ASN A 91 10.03 -35.97 -57.08
CA ASN A 91 10.13 -37.38 -57.42
C ASN A 91 11.47 -38.02 -57.02
N THR A 92 12.03 -37.61 -55.89
CA THR A 92 13.32 -38.10 -55.38
C THR A 92 13.09 -39.18 -54.31
N VAL A 93 13.82 -40.29 -54.44
CA VAL A 93 13.76 -41.41 -53.49
C VAL A 93 15.13 -41.54 -52.83
N GLN A 94 15.14 -41.49 -51.50
CA GLN A 94 16.36 -41.49 -50.70
C GLN A 94 16.31 -42.58 -49.63
N LEU A 95 17.42 -43.31 -49.47
CA LEU A 95 17.66 -44.18 -48.34
C LEU A 95 18.40 -43.38 -47.25
N LYS A 96 17.71 -43.07 -46.15
CA LYS A 96 18.32 -42.43 -44.96
C LYS A 96 18.76 -43.52 -44.00
N THR A 97 20.07 -43.67 -43.80
CA THR A 97 20.68 -44.64 -42.89
C THR A 97 21.27 -43.93 -41.68
N LYS A 98 20.83 -44.28 -40.46
CA LYS A 98 21.33 -43.67 -39.23
C LYS A 98 22.64 -44.35 -38.82
N ILE A 99 23.74 -43.58 -38.79
CA ILE A 99 25.08 -44.07 -38.44
C ILE A 99 25.24 -44.07 -36.92
N LYS A 100 25.02 -42.90 -36.31
CA LYS A 100 25.30 -42.66 -34.89
C LYS A 100 24.24 -41.73 -34.31
N LYS A 101 23.95 -41.90 -33.02
CA LYS A 101 23.08 -40.99 -32.26
C LYS A 101 23.62 -40.78 -30.85
N TYR A 102 23.32 -39.63 -30.28
CA TYR A 102 23.63 -39.28 -28.91
C TYR A 102 22.47 -38.51 -28.30
N ASP A 103 21.92 -39.05 -27.21
CA ASP A 103 20.73 -38.51 -26.55
C ASP A 103 21.16 -37.68 -25.33
N ILE A 104 20.68 -36.44 -25.26
CA ILE A 104 20.90 -35.51 -24.15
C ILE A 104 19.58 -35.34 -23.39
N TYR A 105 19.32 -36.27 -22.47
CA TYR A 105 18.07 -36.31 -21.70
C TYR A 105 17.82 -35.06 -20.86
N ASP A 106 18.88 -34.38 -20.38
CA ASP A 106 18.74 -33.18 -19.55
C ASP A 106 18.09 -32.00 -20.28
N PHE A 107 18.10 -31.99 -21.62
CA PHE A 107 17.58 -30.89 -22.45
C PHE A 107 16.55 -31.37 -23.50
N ASP A 108 16.15 -32.64 -23.44
CA ASP A 108 15.32 -33.33 -24.44
C ASP A 108 15.81 -33.14 -25.88
N MET A 109 17.10 -33.35 -26.09
CA MET A 109 17.76 -33.13 -27.37
C MET A 109 18.42 -34.42 -27.87
N ARG A 110 18.43 -34.63 -29.19
CA ARG A 110 19.13 -35.72 -29.85
C ARG A 110 20.07 -35.17 -30.91
N VAL A 111 21.33 -35.58 -30.86
CA VAL A 111 22.29 -35.39 -31.94
C VAL A 111 22.34 -36.68 -32.76
N ALA A 112 22.24 -36.60 -34.08
CA ALA A 112 22.31 -37.77 -34.95
C ALA A 112 23.15 -37.48 -36.20
N LEU A 113 23.91 -38.50 -36.61
CA LEU A 113 24.67 -38.51 -37.85
C LEU A 113 24.03 -39.55 -38.78
N SER A 114 23.61 -39.11 -39.96
CA SER A 114 22.92 -39.94 -40.95
C SER A 114 23.59 -39.82 -42.31
N LYS A 115 23.48 -40.87 -43.13
CA LYS A 115 23.86 -40.84 -44.54
C LYS A 115 22.60 -40.88 -45.39
N GLU A 116 22.50 -39.98 -46.37
CA GLU A 116 21.42 -39.96 -47.35
C GLU A 116 21.99 -40.34 -48.71
N GLN A 117 21.41 -41.37 -49.33
CA GLN A 117 21.83 -41.87 -50.65
C GLN A 117 20.61 -41.97 -51.55
N GLU A 118 20.75 -41.66 -52.84
CA GLU A 118 19.72 -41.93 -53.83
C GLU A 118 19.38 -43.42 -53.86
N HIS A 119 18.10 -43.73 -54.00
CA HIS A 119 17.58 -45.08 -53.97
C HIS A 119 16.39 -45.23 -54.93
N THR A 120 15.91 -46.46 -55.10
CA THR A 120 14.70 -46.77 -55.88
C THR A 120 13.59 -47.24 -54.97
N LEU A 121 12.34 -47.18 -55.43
CA LEU A 121 11.22 -47.76 -54.69
C LEU A 121 11.33 -49.30 -54.65
N PRO A 122 10.88 -49.95 -53.57
CA PRO A 122 10.72 -51.40 -53.53
C PRO A 122 9.76 -51.92 -54.61
N GLU A 123 9.88 -53.20 -54.99
CA GLU A 123 9.00 -53.84 -56.00
C GLU A 123 7.52 -53.85 -55.59
N ASP A 124 7.22 -53.95 -54.29
CA ASP A 124 5.87 -53.82 -53.71
C ASP A 124 5.86 -52.79 -52.56
N PRO A 125 5.73 -51.49 -52.88
CA PRO A 125 5.97 -50.41 -51.93
C PRO A 125 4.78 -50.19 -50.99
N VAL A 126 4.82 -50.77 -49.79
CA VAL A 126 3.83 -50.48 -48.73
C VAL A 126 4.21 -49.19 -47.97
N VAL A 127 3.41 -48.14 -48.14
CA VAL A 127 3.58 -46.87 -47.41
C VAL A 127 3.30 -47.10 -45.92
N GLU A 128 4.29 -46.86 -45.06
CA GLU A 128 4.13 -46.94 -43.60
C GLU A 128 3.36 -45.73 -43.07
N ARG A 129 3.65 -44.55 -43.64
CA ARG A 129 3.03 -43.27 -43.28
C ARG A 129 3.28 -42.22 -44.35
N THR A 130 2.34 -41.30 -44.50
CA THR A 130 2.46 -40.10 -45.35
C THR A 130 2.68 -38.90 -44.46
N ARG A 131 3.60 -38.01 -44.82
CA ARG A 131 3.93 -36.80 -44.05
C ARG A 131 3.82 -35.58 -44.93
N HIS A 132 2.89 -34.68 -44.62
CA HIS A 132 2.79 -33.37 -45.22
C HIS A 132 3.57 -32.37 -44.37
N LYS A 133 4.61 -31.76 -44.94
CA LYS A 133 5.55 -30.88 -44.25
C LYS A 133 5.41 -29.46 -44.77
N GLN A 134 5.26 -28.50 -43.86
CA GLN A 134 5.40 -27.07 -44.12
C GLN A 134 6.64 -26.59 -43.37
N ARG A 135 7.73 -26.34 -44.10
CA ARG A 135 9.04 -26.03 -43.53
C ARG A 135 9.38 -24.57 -43.74
N THR A 136 9.83 -23.92 -42.68
CA THR A 136 10.57 -22.64 -42.74
C THR A 136 12.01 -22.91 -42.30
N SER A 137 12.95 -22.71 -43.21
CA SER A 137 14.38 -22.97 -42.99
C SER A 137 15.11 -21.65 -42.86
N TYR A 138 15.69 -21.40 -41.68
CA TYR A 138 16.51 -20.23 -41.40
C TYR A 138 17.99 -20.54 -41.65
N GLN A 139 18.70 -19.63 -42.33
CA GLN A 139 20.13 -19.78 -42.52
C GLN A 139 20.94 -19.28 -41.33
N LEU A 140 21.80 -20.15 -40.82
CA LEU A 140 22.77 -19.86 -39.77
C LEU A 140 24.19 -19.81 -40.36
N VAL A 141 25.12 -19.22 -39.60
CA VAL A 141 26.53 -19.15 -40.03
C VAL A 141 27.15 -20.54 -40.19
N PHE A 142 26.72 -21.52 -39.39
CA PHE A 142 27.29 -22.87 -39.37
C PHE A 142 26.36 -23.96 -39.96
N GLY A 143 25.18 -23.60 -40.48
CA GLY A 143 24.17 -24.59 -40.86
C GLY A 143 22.80 -23.99 -41.11
N THR A 144 21.77 -24.82 -41.06
CA THR A 144 20.36 -24.42 -41.21
C THR A 144 19.57 -24.75 -39.95
N PHE A 145 18.57 -23.92 -39.65
CA PHE A 145 17.57 -24.21 -38.63
C PHE A 145 16.22 -24.40 -39.30
N ASP A 146 15.75 -25.64 -39.31
CA ASP A 146 14.50 -26.06 -39.90
C ASP A 146 13.39 -26.09 -38.84
N MET A 147 12.37 -25.27 -39.05
CA MET A 147 11.14 -25.25 -38.28
C MET A 147 10.02 -25.82 -39.15
N THR A 148 9.54 -27.03 -38.84
CA THR A 148 8.62 -27.77 -39.71
C THR A 148 7.32 -28.11 -38.98
N ILE A 149 6.18 -27.74 -39.57
CA ILE A 149 4.86 -28.24 -39.19
C ILE A 149 4.60 -29.51 -40.01
N VAL A 150 4.32 -30.62 -39.35
CA VAL A 150 4.15 -31.94 -40.00
C VAL A 150 2.81 -32.54 -39.67
N ASP A 151 1.98 -32.76 -40.69
CA ASP A 151 0.75 -33.56 -40.61
C ASP A 151 1.07 -34.97 -41.09
N THR A 152 1.03 -35.94 -40.17
CA THR A 152 1.33 -37.35 -40.45
C THR A 152 0.05 -38.17 -40.52
N GLU A 153 -0.14 -38.89 -41.62
CA GLU A 153 -1.25 -39.80 -41.84
C GLU A 153 -0.78 -41.26 -41.74
N SER A 154 -1.40 -42.02 -40.83
CA SER A 154 -1.17 -43.46 -40.66
C SER A 154 -2.45 -44.14 -40.18
N ASP A 155 -2.88 -45.24 -40.80
CA ASP A 155 -4.00 -46.09 -40.35
C ASP A 155 -5.29 -45.32 -39.95
N ASN A 156 -5.72 -44.35 -40.79
CA ASN A 156 -6.86 -43.45 -40.56
C ASN A 156 -6.74 -42.45 -39.39
N LEU A 157 -5.54 -42.25 -38.85
CA LEU A 157 -5.24 -41.17 -37.90
C LEU A 157 -4.34 -40.12 -38.55
N THR A 158 -4.73 -38.86 -38.44
CA THR A 158 -3.91 -37.70 -38.77
C THR A 158 -3.38 -37.08 -37.48
N GLN A 159 -2.06 -36.97 -37.34
CA GLN A 159 -1.41 -36.33 -36.20
C GLN A 159 -0.57 -35.15 -36.68
N ARG A 160 -0.85 -33.96 -36.14
CA ARG A 160 -0.01 -32.78 -36.31
C ARG A 160 1.12 -32.77 -35.28
N SER A 161 2.32 -32.41 -35.73
CA SER A 161 3.52 -32.25 -34.89
C SER A 161 4.33 -31.04 -35.33
N PHE A 162 5.08 -30.47 -34.40
CA PHE A 162 5.93 -29.30 -34.61
C PHE A 162 7.39 -29.73 -34.38
N GLU A 163 8.16 -29.82 -35.46
CA GLU A 163 9.53 -30.33 -35.45
C GLU A 163 10.54 -29.18 -35.54
N LEU A 164 11.57 -29.21 -34.68
CA LEU A 164 12.70 -28.30 -34.71
C LEU A 164 14.00 -29.09 -34.95
N GLU A 165 14.73 -28.71 -35.98
CA GLU A 165 15.93 -29.40 -36.43
C GLU A 165 17.03 -28.40 -36.80
N ILE A 166 18.24 -28.58 -36.28
CA ILE A 166 19.43 -27.83 -36.67
C ILE A 166 20.31 -28.77 -37.47
N GLU A 167 20.52 -28.47 -38.75
CA GLU A 167 21.45 -29.19 -39.61
C GLU A 167 22.78 -28.44 -39.62
N ILE A 168 23.87 -29.14 -39.31
CA ILE A 168 25.20 -28.55 -39.12
C ILE A 168 26.08 -28.89 -40.33
N ARG A 169 26.80 -27.88 -40.85
CA ARG A 169 27.77 -28.08 -41.94
C ARG A 169 29.10 -28.64 -41.41
N PRO A 170 29.83 -29.44 -42.23
CA PRO A 170 31.15 -29.92 -41.87
C PRO A 170 32.10 -28.77 -41.48
N GLY A 171 32.82 -28.94 -40.37
CA GLY A 171 33.78 -27.94 -39.87
C GLY A 171 33.17 -26.76 -39.10
N ALA A 172 31.89 -26.84 -38.70
CA ALA A 172 31.25 -25.84 -37.85
C ALA A 172 31.98 -25.60 -36.51
N ASP A 173 32.03 -24.34 -36.07
CA ASP A 173 32.51 -24.00 -34.73
C ASP A 173 31.48 -24.43 -33.67
N VAL A 174 31.91 -25.33 -32.78
CA VAL A 174 31.09 -25.85 -31.68
C VAL A 174 30.60 -24.75 -30.73
N HIS A 175 31.35 -23.67 -30.54
CA HIS A 175 30.93 -22.57 -29.67
C HIS A 175 29.72 -21.82 -30.25
N MET A 176 29.68 -21.63 -31.57
CA MET A 176 28.52 -21.03 -32.24
C MET A 176 27.30 -21.94 -32.18
N VAL A 177 27.49 -23.25 -32.35
CA VAL A 177 26.42 -24.25 -32.21
C VAL A 177 25.83 -24.21 -30.80
N LEU A 178 26.68 -24.18 -29.77
CA LEU A 178 26.26 -24.12 -28.37
C LEU A 178 25.53 -22.81 -28.04
N ALA A 179 25.92 -21.69 -28.63
CA ALA A 179 25.22 -20.40 -28.45
C ALA A 179 23.78 -20.48 -28.96
N VAL A 180 23.56 -21.04 -30.17
CA VAL A 180 22.21 -21.23 -30.72
C VAL A 180 21.40 -22.23 -29.89
N ILE A 181 22.01 -23.34 -29.46
CA ILE A 181 21.33 -24.30 -28.54
C ILE A 181 20.92 -23.60 -27.24
N GLN A 182 21.78 -22.76 -26.67
CA GLN A 182 21.46 -22.00 -25.48
C GLN A 182 20.27 -21.05 -25.73
N ASP A 183 20.26 -20.32 -26.84
CA ASP A 183 19.15 -19.44 -27.22
C ASP A 183 17.83 -20.21 -27.32
N VAL A 184 17.83 -21.36 -28.00
CA VAL A 184 16.65 -22.23 -28.16
C VAL A 184 16.14 -22.70 -26.80
N LEU A 185 17.05 -23.13 -25.92
CA LEU A 185 16.67 -23.65 -24.60
C LEU A 185 16.19 -22.55 -23.65
N GLN A 186 16.76 -21.34 -23.72
CA GLN A 186 16.25 -20.17 -22.98
C GLN A 186 14.80 -19.85 -23.37
N ILE A 187 14.46 -19.92 -24.66
CA ILE A 187 13.10 -19.67 -25.17
C ILE A 187 12.16 -20.84 -24.84
N LYS A 188 12.64 -22.08 -24.91
CA LYS A 188 11.89 -23.28 -24.50
C LYS A 188 11.49 -23.20 -23.03
N GLN A 189 12.45 -22.83 -22.17
CA GLN A 189 12.25 -22.72 -20.73
C GLN A 189 11.63 -21.38 -20.31
N ASN A 190 11.45 -20.44 -21.25
CA ASN A 190 10.99 -19.08 -21.00
C ASN A 190 11.77 -18.41 -19.85
N ASN A 191 13.11 -18.51 -19.89
CA ASN A 191 13.99 -18.07 -18.80
C ASN A 191 15.35 -17.59 -19.31
N PHE A 192 16.00 -16.67 -18.58
CA PHE A 192 17.34 -16.21 -18.94
C PHE A 192 18.41 -17.29 -18.73
N TYR A 193 18.25 -18.15 -17.72
CA TYR A 193 19.20 -19.22 -17.43
C TYR A 193 18.62 -20.60 -17.76
N VAL A 194 19.44 -21.42 -18.41
CA VAL A 194 19.06 -22.79 -18.76
C VAL A 194 19.32 -23.71 -17.57
N ILE A 195 18.28 -24.40 -17.11
CA ILE A 195 18.37 -25.46 -16.09
C ILE A 195 18.42 -26.83 -16.75
N SER A 196 19.22 -27.76 -16.21
CA SER A 196 19.23 -29.16 -16.64
C SER A 196 18.10 -29.96 -15.98
N GLY A 197 17.63 -31.00 -16.64
CA GLY A 197 16.64 -31.94 -16.09
C GLY A 197 17.06 -32.52 -14.73
N THR A 198 18.34 -32.81 -14.56
CA THR A 198 18.91 -33.30 -13.29
C THR A 198 18.75 -32.29 -12.14
N VAL A 199 19.13 -31.02 -12.35
CA VAL A 199 19.02 -29.97 -11.31
C VAL A 199 17.55 -29.69 -11.01
N LYS A 200 16.72 -29.57 -12.05
CA LYS A 200 15.26 -29.43 -11.91
C LYS A 200 14.65 -30.53 -11.06
N ASN A 201 14.98 -31.79 -11.31
CA ASN A 201 14.46 -32.92 -10.55
C ASN A 201 14.90 -32.89 -9.09
N LYS A 202 16.14 -32.48 -8.82
CA LYS A 202 16.66 -32.28 -7.46
C LYS A 202 15.88 -31.21 -6.71
N VAL A 203 15.67 -30.03 -7.31
CA VAL A 203 14.87 -28.94 -6.74
C VAL A 203 13.45 -29.42 -6.38
N LEU A 204 12.80 -30.15 -7.30
CA LEU A 204 11.47 -30.69 -7.05
C LEU A 204 11.46 -31.77 -5.95
N GLN A 205 12.53 -32.54 -5.77
CA GLN A 205 12.65 -33.49 -4.67
C GLN A 205 12.76 -32.78 -3.32
N GLU A 206 13.58 -31.74 -3.23
CA GLU A 206 13.73 -30.92 -2.01
C GLU A 206 12.41 -30.22 -1.65
N TYR A 207 11.72 -29.63 -2.64
CA TYR A 207 10.36 -29.10 -2.44
C TYR A 207 9.43 -30.16 -1.84
N ARG A 208 9.38 -31.36 -2.44
CA ARG A 208 8.52 -32.46 -1.97
C ARG A 208 8.86 -32.92 -0.56
N ALA A 209 10.13 -32.88 -0.18
CA ALA A 209 10.59 -33.22 1.16
C ALA A 209 10.12 -32.18 2.19
N MET A 210 10.20 -30.89 1.87
CA MET A 210 9.76 -29.81 2.76
C MET A 210 8.24 -29.79 3.00
N VAL A 211 7.42 -29.99 1.95
CA VAL A 211 5.96 -29.87 2.05
C VAL A 211 5.23 -31.21 2.23
N ASN A 212 5.98 -32.32 2.23
CA ASN A 212 5.46 -33.70 2.28
C ASN A 212 4.31 -33.97 1.28
N SER A 213 4.45 -33.49 0.05
CA SER A 213 3.43 -33.64 -1.00
C SER A 213 4.07 -33.69 -2.38
N ARG A 214 3.50 -34.51 -3.27
CA ARG A 214 3.90 -34.58 -4.69
C ARG A 214 3.20 -33.54 -5.57
N PHE A 215 2.23 -32.82 -5.01
CA PHE A 215 1.39 -31.87 -5.72
C PHE A 215 1.72 -30.43 -5.30
N PHE A 216 1.27 -29.48 -6.12
CA PHE A 216 1.32 -28.06 -5.80
C PHE A 216 0.40 -27.78 -4.61
N VAL A 217 0.95 -27.23 -3.52
CA VAL A 217 0.24 -27.03 -2.24
C VAL A 217 -0.33 -25.61 -2.06
N GLY A 218 -0.32 -24.79 -3.10
CA GLY A 218 -0.71 -23.39 -3.01
C GLY A 218 -2.23 -23.24 -2.83
N ALA A 219 -2.63 -22.40 -1.88
CA ALA A 219 -4.03 -22.19 -1.52
C ALA A 219 -4.81 -21.56 -2.68
N GLN A 220 -5.96 -22.13 -3.02
CA GLN A 220 -6.79 -21.65 -4.12
C GLN A 220 -7.86 -20.69 -3.58
N PRO A 221 -7.90 -19.44 -4.09
CA PRO A 221 -8.93 -18.47 -3.72
C PRO A 221 -10.28 -18.83 -4.34
N GLU A 222 -11.35 -18.43 -3.66
CA GLU A 222 -12.73 -18.49 -4.15
C GLU A 222 -13.17 -17.12 -4.69
N THR A 223 -14.07 -17.09 -5.68
CA THR A 223 -14.59 -15.82 -6.20
C THR A 223 -15.41 -15.09 -5.14
N LEU A 224 -15.23 -13.77 -5.01
CA LEU A 224 -16.04 -12.92 -4.14
C LEU A 224 -17.42 -12.71 -4.78
N HIS A 225 -18.43 -13.31 -4.16
CA HIS A 225 -19.83 -13.13 -4.51
C HIS A 225 -20.54 -12.18 -3.52
N LYS A 226 -21.70 -11.64 -3.91
CA LYS A 226 -22.43 -10.62 -3.14
C LYS A 226 -22.83 -11.09 -1.74
N ASP A 227 -23.14 -12.37 -1.58
CA ASP A 227 -23.45 -13.01 -0.29
C ASP A 227 -22.27 -13.00 0.69
N LYS A 228 -21.05 -13.17 0.16
CA LYS A 228 -19.80 -13.14 0.95
C LYS A 228 -19.32 -11.73 1.30
N LEU A 229 -19.86 -10.67 0.71
CA LEU A 229 -19.52 -9.29 1.12
C LEU A 229 -19.73 -9.09 2.61
N THR A 230 -20.80 -9.66 3.19
CA THR A 230 -21.09 -9.57 4.63
C THR A 230 -19.98 -10.18 5.51
N GLN A 231 -19.18 -11.10 5.00
CA GLN A 231 -18.07 -11.71 5.71
C GLN A 231 -16.90 -10.72 5.91
N LEU A 232 -16.63 -9.87 4.92
CA LEU A 232 -15.59 -8.84 4.98
C LEU A 232 -15.82 -7.81 6.11
N TYR A 233 -17.04 -7.71 6.63
CA TYR A 233 -17.39 -6.89 7.80
C TYR A 233 -17.22 -7.60 9.13
N LYS A 234 -17.61 -8.88 9.16
CA LYS A 234 -17.71 -9.66 10.40
C LYS A 234 -16.36 -10.21 10.86
N GLN A 235 -15.41 -10.31 9.94
CA GLN A 235 -14.11 -10.92 10.16
C GLN A 235 -13.00 -9.96 9.74
N ARG A 236 -11.81 -10.10 10.33
CA ARG A 236 -10.66 -9.27 9.94
C ARG A 236 -10.05 -9.78 8.65
N TYR A 237 -10.13 -8.95 7.63
CA TYR A 237 -9.53 -9.21 6.34
C TYR A 237 -8.42 -8.21 6.04
N SER A 238 -7.56 -8.64 5.12
CA SER A 238 -6.62 -7.80 4.42
C SER A 238 -6.93 -7.81 2.94
N VAL A 239 -6.45 -6.82 2.20
CA VAL A 239 -6.55 -6.76 0.74
C VAL A 239 -5.19 -6.44 0.12
N THR A 240 -4.91 -7.07 -1.01
CA THR A 240 -3.78 -6.78 -1.89
C THR A 240 -4.27 -6.78 -3.34
N ASP A 241 -3.56 -6.08 -4.23
CA ASP A 241 -3.84 -6.15 -5.66
C ASP A 241 -3.52 -7.54 -6.22
N LYS A 242 -4.26 -7.92 -7.26
CA LYS A 242 -4.04 -9.12 -8.04
C LYS A 242 -3.35 -8.71 -9.34
N ALA A 243 -2.11 -9.17 -9.58
CA ALA A 243 -1.48 -8.93 -10.87
C ALA A 243 -1.93 -9.98 -11.89
N ASP A 244 -1.77 -9.63 -13.15
CA ASP A 244 -1.93 -10.52 -14.30
C ASP A 244 -0.71 -11.46 -14.51
N GLY A 245 -0.04 -11.85 -13.42
CA GLY A 245 1.17 -12.68 -13.43
C GLY A 245 0.87 -14.19 -13.41
N GLU A 246 1.89 -14.99 -13.73
CA GLU A 246 1.81 -16.45 -13.61
C GLU A 246 2.15 -16.86 -12.18
N ARG A 247 1.21 -17.52 -11.49
CA ARG A 247 1.46 -18.01 -10.12
C ARG A 247 2.64 -18.99 -10.09
N HIS A 248 3.60 -18.72 -9.20
CA HIS A 248 4.79 -19.55 -8.99
C HIS A 248 5.14 -19.57 -7.50
N PHE A 249 5.80 -20.63 -7.06
CA PHE A 249 6.50 -20.59 -5.78
C PHE A 249 7.93 -20.10 -5.97
N LEU A 250 8.42 -19.29 -5.04
CA LEU A 250 9.84 -19.04 -4.88
C LEU A 250 10.37 -20.03 -3.84
N ALA A 251 11.31 -20.88 -4.27
CA ALA A 251 11.98 -21.85 -3.43
C ALA A 251 13.43 -21.43 -3.20
N ILE A 252 13.80 -21.28 -1.93
CA ILE A 252 15.19 -21.09 -1.50
C ILE A 252 15.70 -22.47 -1.10
N ILE A 253 16.74 -22.95 -1.76
CA ILE A 253 17.36 -24.25 -1.47
C ILE A 253 18.86 -24.03 -1.38
N LYS A 254 19.43 -24.22 -0.18
CA LYS A 254 20.88 -24.03 0.08
C LYS A 254 21.39 -22.66 -0.41
N GLY A 255 20.59 -21.62 -0.17
CA GLY A 255 20.89 -20.23 -0.53
C GLY A 255 20.67 -19.87 -2.00
N VAL A 256 20.26 -20.80 -2.87
CA VAL A 256 19.93 -20.52 -4.28
C VAL A 256 18.42 -20.38 -4.46
N VAL A 257 18.00 -19.39 -5.23
CA VAL A 257 16.59 -19.10 -5.49
C VAL A 257 16.12 -19.72 -6.80
N TYR A 258 14.97 -20.39 -6.76
CA TYR A 258 14.30 -20.98 -7.90
C TYR A 258 12.83 -20.56 -7.94
N PHE A 259 12.24 -20.44 -9.14
CA PHE A 259 10.78 -20.29 -9.28
C PHE A 259 10.16 -21.59 -9.80
N ILE A 260 9.09 -22.07 -9.16
CA ILE A 260 8.44 -23.34 -9.47
C ILE A 260 7.00 -23.07 -9.93
N ASP A 261 6.62 -23.56 -11.09
CA ASP A 261 5.28 -23.34 -11.65
C ASP A 261 4.18 -24.15 -10.92
N THR A 262 2.92 -23.78 -11.16
CA THR A 262 1.75 -24.45 -10.55
C THR A 262 1.60 -25.93 -10.93
N ASN A 263 2.15 -26.34 -12.08
CA ASN A 263 2.09 -27.72 -12.54
C ASN A 263 3.24 -28.59 -12.02
N LEU A 264 4.22 -27.99 -11.32
CA LEU A 264 5.49 -28.62 -10.92
C LEU A 264 6.25 -29.23 -12.10
N ASN A 265 6.03 -28.67 -13.30
CA ASN A 265 6.63 -29.11 -14.54
C ASN A 265 7.77 -28.19 -14.95
N ASN A 266 7.77 -26.92 -14.57
CA ASN A 266 8.82 -25.97 -14.91
C ASN A 266 9.45 -25.41 -13.64
N VAL A 267 10.79 -25.35 -13.65
CA VAL A 267 11.59 -24.73 -12.60
C VAL A 267 12.49 -23.71 -13.28
N LEU A 268 12.37 -22.45 -12.91
CA LEU A 268 13.19 -21.37 -13.42
C LEU A 268 14.42 -21.23 -12.51
N LEU A 269 15.60 -21.39 -13.10
CA LEU A 269 16.86 -21.08 -12.44
C LEU A 269 17.07 -19.56 -12.44
N THR A 270 17.46 -19.02 -11.29
CA THR A 270 17.86 -17.62 -11.15
C THR A 270 19.34 -17.55 -10.76
N ASP A 271 19.92 -16.36 -10.85
CA ASP A 271 21.23 -16.01 -10.28
C ASP A 271 21.11 -15.29 -8.92
N LEU A 272 19.92 -15.29 -8.33
CA LEU A 272 19.69 -14.72 -7.00
C LEU A 272 20.22 -15.69 -5.94
N ILE A 273 21.01 -15.14 -5.02
CA ILE A 273 21.61 -15.85 -3.89
C ILE A 273 21.17 -15.16 -2.60
N THR A 274 21.06 -15.93 -1.52
CA THR A 274 20.67 -15.43 -0.20
C THR A 274 21.29 -16.27 0.92
N THR A 275 21.43 -15.66 2.10
CA THR A 275 21.87 -16.32 3.33
C THR A 275 20.72 -16.97 4.12
N ASN A 276 19.48 -16.82 3.65
CA ASN A 276 18.32 -17.42 4.28
C ASN A 276 18.39 -18.96 4.26
N GLY A 277 17.78 -19.60 5.26
CA GLY A 277 17.55 -21.04 5.24
C GLY A 277 16.50 -21.44 4.20
N ASP A 278 16.27 -22.75 4.06
CA ASP A 278 15.36 -23.27 3.04
C ASP A 278 13.92 -22.77 3.27
N CYS A 279 13.32 -22.14 2.25
CA CYS A 279 12.00 -21.51 2.36
C CYS A 279 11.18 -21.75 1.09
N ILE A 280 9.85 -21.76 1.24
CA ILE A 280 8.90 -21.76 0.13
C ILE A 280 7.92 -20.60 0.32
N ILE A 281 7.92 -19.70 -0.67
CA ILE A 281 7.14 -18.47 -0.72
C ILE A 281 6.13 -18.59 -1.85
N ASP A 282 4.88 -18.19 -1.60
CA ASP A 282 3.83 -18.08 -2.61
C ASP A 282 3.86 -16.70 -3.25
N GLY A 283 3.70 -16.67 -4.56
CA GLY A 283 3.82 -15.46 -5.35
C GLY A 283 3.37 -15.63 -6.79
N GLU A 284 3.61 -14.59 -7.56
CA GLU A 284 3.36 -14.58 -9.00
C GLU A 284 4.53 -13.93 -9.74
N VAL A 285 4.82 -14.47 -10.91
CA VAL A 285 5.89 -14.00 -11.80
C VAL A 285 5.28 -13.09 -12.85
N VAL A 286 5.77 -11.85 -12.89
CA VAL A 286 5.44 -10.86 -13.91
C VAL A 286 6.69 -10.60 -14.76
N ARG A 287 6.53 -10.77 -16.08
CA ARG A 287 7.61 -10.62 -17.05
C ARG A 287 7.53 -9.26 -17.73
N THR A 288 8.65 -8.57 -17.77
CA THR A 288 8.87 -7.42 -18.65
C THR A 288 9.78 -7.84 -19.81
N PRO A 289 9.98 -7.01 -20.84
CA PRO A 289 10.91 -7.34 -21.93
C PRO A 289 12.35 -7.63 -21.47
N THR A 290 12.77 -7.11 -20.32
CA THR A 290 14.16 -7.20 -19.83
C THR A 290 14.31 -7.92 -18.49
N SER A 291 13.22 -8.14 -17.73
CA SER A 291 13.30 -8.69 -16.37
C SER A 291 12.13 -9.63 -16.02
N ILE A 292 12.38 -10.50 -15.04
CA ILE A 292 11.41 -11.40 -14.42
C ILE A 292 11.26 -10.97 -12.96
N ASN A 293 10.07 -10.49 -12.61
CA ASN A 293 9.79 -9.93 -11.28
C ASN A 293 8.89 -10.91 -10.52
N PHE A 294 9.29 -11.32 -9.33
CA PHE A 294 8.50 -12.16 -8.45
C PHE A 294 7.80 -11.32 -7.39
N LEU A 295 6.47 -11.31 -7.43
CA LEU A 295 5.62 -10.63 -6.46
C LEU A 295 5.19 -11.64 -5.38
N ALA A 296 5.91 -11.63 -4.26
CA ALA A 296 5.67 -12.49 -3.12
C ALA A 296 4.47 -11.98 -2.30
N PHE A 297 3.56 -12.88 -1.92
CA PHE A 297 2.38 -12.50 -1.15
C PHE A 297 2.15 -13.36 0.10
N ASP A 298 2.73 -14.55 0.22
CA ASP A 298 2.68 -15.33 1.47
C ASP A 298 3.90 -16.25 1.60
N ILE A 299 4.18 -16.74 2.81
CA ILE A 299 5.24 -17.72 3.10
C ILE A 299 4.66 -18.84 3.95
N PHE A 300 4.93 -20.09 3.56
CA PHE A 300 4.40 -21.25 4.27
C PHE A 300 5.43 -22.34 4.57
N VAL A 301 6.67 -22.19 4.10
CA VAL A 301 7.82 -22.94 4.63
C VAL A 301 8.91 -21.93 5.00
N TYR A 302 9.42 -22.01 6.22
CA TYR A 302 10.48 -21.15 6.72
C TYR A 302 11.54 -21.99 7.44
N ASN A 303 12.82 -21.84 7.07
CA ASN A 303 13.95 -22.62 7.58
C ASN A 303 13.70 -24.13 7.59
N GLY A 304 13.16 -24.66 6.49
CA GLY A 304 12.84 -26.07 6.29
C GLY A 304 11.58 -26.56 7.03
N LYS A 305 10.92 -25.71 7.83
CA LYS A 305 9.72 -26.06 8.59
C LYS A 305 8.46 -25.60 7.85
N ASP A 306 7.54 -26.53 7.63
CA ASP A 306 6.20 -26.26 7.11
C ASP A 306 5.33 -25.58 8.17
N LEU A 307 4.82 -24.39 7.86
CA LEU A 307 4.01 -23.55 8.74
C LEU A 307 2.50 -23.72 8.50
N ARG A 308 2.10 -24.48 7.48
CA ARG A 308 0.68 -24.64 7.13
C ARG A 308 -0.11 -25.25 8.28
N GLY A 309 -1.29 -24.70 8.54
CA GLY A 309 -2.17 -25.09 9.64
C GLY A 309 -1.72 -24.65 11.03
N ASN A 310 -0.57 -23.99 11.17
CA ASN A 310 -0.07 -23.54 12.47
C ASN A 310 -0.73 -22.20 12.88
N LYS A 311 -1.48 -22.22 13.99
CA LYS A 311 -2.20 -21.06 14.52
C LYS A 311 -1.30 -19.98 15.11
N ASP A 312 -0.03 -20.28 15.39
CA ASP A 312 0.93 -19.26 15.84
C ASP A 312 1.33 -18.32 14.68
N TYR A 313 1.10 -18.73 13.43
CA TYR A 313 1.50 -18.02 12.21
C TYR A 313 0.28 -17.56 11.40
N HIS A 314 -0.47 -16.62 11.98
CA HIS A 314 -1.47 -15.82 11.27
C HIS A 314 -0.84 -14.91 10.22
N LEU A 315 -1.66 -14.27 9.37
CA LEU A 315 -1.17 -13.56 8.18
C LEU A 315 -0.07 -12.54 8.49
N GLN A 316 -0.24 -11.70 9.52
CA GLN A 316 0.77 -10.68 9.87
C GLN A 316 2.11 -11.30 10.28
N ALA A 317 2.10 -12.39 11.04
CA ALA A 317 3.33 -13.09 11.43
C ALA A 317 4.03 -13.70 10.20
N ARG A 318 3.27 -14.28 9.26
CA ARG A 318 3.82 -14.80 8.00
C ARG A 318 4.39 -13.68 7.12
N LEU A 319 3.67 -12.57 6.99
CA LEU A 319 4.15 -11.40 6.24
C LEU A 319 5.40 -10.79 6.87
N HIS A 320 5.54 -10.79 8.20
CA HIS A 320 6.77 -10.35 8.85
C HIS A 320 7.96 -11.22 8.45
N LEU A 321 7.83 -12.55 8.57
CA LEU A 321 8.85 -13.50 8.10
C LEU A 321 9.16 -13.32 6.61
N LEU A 322 8.13 -13.12 5.79
CA LEU A 322 8.28 -12.92 4.36
C LEU A 322 9.13 -11.68 4.06
N ASN A 323 8.87 -10.57 4.75
CA ASN A 323 9.65 -9.34 4.59
C ASN A 323 11.11 -9.54 5.00
N GLU A 324 11.37 -10.24 6.10
CA GLU A 324 12.75 -10.56 6.52
C GLU A 324 13.49 -11.40 5.47
N VAL A 325 12.83 -12.45 4.95
CA VAL A 325 13.42 -13.33 3.94
C VAL A 325 13.70 -12.55 2.66
N VAL A 326 12.73 -11.80 2.15
CA VAL A 326 12.87 -11.06 0.88
C VAL A 326 13.91 -9.94 0.99
N ALA A 327 14.03 -9.28 2.14
CA ALA A 327 15.06 -8.25 2.36
C ALA A 327 16.49 -8.79 2.22
N ASN A 328 16.71 -10.07 2.49
CA ASN A 328 17.99 -10.77 2.36
C ASN A 328 18.24 -11.36 0.95
N ILE A 329 17.37 -11.10 -0.03
CA ILE A 329 17.57 -11.52 -1.43
C ILE A 329 18.12 -10.34 -2.22
N THR A 330 19.30 -10.51 -2.82
CA THR A 330 19.93 -9.45 -3.62
C THR A 330 19.35 -9.41 -5.03
N ASN A 331 18.48 -8.43 -5.30
CA ASN A 331 17.91 -8.19 -6.63
C ASN A 331 18.98 -7.76 -7.65
N ASN A 332 18.73 -8.02 -8.93
CA ASN A 332 19.58 -7.61 -10.06
C ASN A 332 18.73 -7.17 -11.27
N GLU A 333 19.38 -6.87 -12.40
CA GLU A 333 18.70 -6.40 -13.62
C GLU A 333 17.73 -7.41 -14.23
N ARG A 334 18.00 -8.72 -14.09
CA ARG A 334 17.23 -9.79 -14.71
C ARG A 334 16.13 -10.32 -13.81
N TYR A 335 16.39 -10.39 -12.51
CA TYR A 335 15.49 -10.96 -11.52
C TYR A 335 15.32 -10.03 -10.32
N THR A 336 14.06 -9.80 -9.96
CA THR A 336 13.70 -9.03 -8.77
C THR A 336 12.66 -9.78 -7.95
N VAL A 337 12.67 -9.57 -6.64
CA VAL A 337 11.70 -10.12 -5.70
C VAL A 337 11.16 -8.97 -4.85
N PHE A 338 9.84 -8.83 -4.83
CA PHE A 338 9.14 -7.79 -4.06
C PHE A 338 8.02 -8.42 -3.25
N VAL A 339 7.82 -7.94 -2.02
CA VAL A 339 6.65 -8.29 -1.23
C VAL A 339 5.49 -7.39 -1.65
N LYS A 340 4.33 -7.99 -1.90
CA LYS A 340 3.11 -7.26 -2.20
C LYS A 340 2.66 -6.39 -1.04
N GLU A 341 2.04 -5.28 -1.39
CA GLU A 341 1.48 -4.35 -0.44
C GLU A 341 0.13 -4.85 0.09
N TYR A 342 0.03 -5.01 1.41
CA TYR A 342 -1.20 -5.35 2.08
C TYR A 342 -1.80 -4.15 2.80
N ILE A 343 -3.12 -4.03 2.72
CA ILE A 343 -3.93 -3.11 3.53
C ILE A 343 -4.79 -3.95 4.45
N PHE A 344 -4.67 -3.71 5.76
CA PHE A 344 -5.37 -4.44 6.81
C PHE A 344 -6.66 -3.73 7.23
N THR A 345 -7.60 -4.52 7.76
CA THR A 345 -8.89 -4.14 8.36
C THR A 345 -9.86 -3.43 7.40
N ASN A 346 -9.62 -2.16 7.04
CA ASN A 346 -10.48 -1.42 6.11
C ASN A 346 -10.18 -1.79 4.66
N VAL A 347 -10.56 -3.01 4.29
CA VAL A 347 -10.31 -3.57 2.97
C VAL A 347 -11.07 -2.86 1.85
N PHE A 348 -12.17 -2.15 2.15
CA PHE A 348 -12.96 -1.43 1.15
C PHE A 348 -12.25 -0.16 0.69
N LEU A 349 -11.75 0.63 1.64
CA LEU A 349 -10.90 1.79 1.32
C LEU A 349 -9.57 1.35 0.73
N GLY A 350 -9.01 0.24 1.25
CA GLY A 350 -7.82 -0.37 0.68
C GLY A 350 -8.01 -0.81 -0.77
N SER A 351 -9.20 -1.31 -1.13
CA SER A 351 -9.55 -1.68 -2.50
C SER A 351 -9.53 -0.46 -3.43
N GLU A 352 -10.12 0.66 -3.01
CA GLU A 352 -10.12 1.91 -3.78
C GLU A 352 -8.69 2.40 -4.02
N VAL A 353 -7.87 2.41 -2.97
CA VAL A 353 -6.45 2.82 -3.04
C VAL A 353 -5.66 1.91 -3.98
N LEU A 354 -5.76 0.59 -3.85
CA LEU A 354 -4.97 -0.36 -4.63
C LEU A 354 -5.33 -0.36 -6.12
N LEU A 355 -6.61 -0.15 -6.45
CA LEU A 355 -7.06 -0.09 -7.84
C LEU A 355 -6.66 1.22 -8.53
N LYS A 356 -6.59 2.33 -7.79
CA LYS A 356 -6.17 3.64 -8.33
C LYS A 356 -4.65 3.84 -8.31
N THR A 357 -3.92 3.02 -7.55
CA THR A 357 -2.45 3.14 -7.47
C THR A 357 -1.80 2.57 -8.74
N PRO A 358 -1.01 3.36 -9.49
CA PRO A 358 -0.33 2.87 -10.68
C PRO A 358 0.70 1.80 -10.32
N ARG A 359 0.73 0.72 -11.09
CA ARG A 359 1.70 -0.39 -10.99
C ARG A 359 2.42 -0.55 -12.33
N TYR A 360 3.63 -1.09 -12.31
CA TYR A 360 4.37 -1.44 -13.52
C TYR A 360 3.82 -2.69 -14.24
N TYR A 361 2.81 -3.31 -13.64
CA TYR A 361 2.08 -4.46 -14.15
C TYR A 361 0.59 -4.18 -14.17
N LYS A 362 -0.14 -4.92 -14.99
CA LYS A 362 -1.59 -4.83 -15.05
C LYS A 362 -2.21 -5.41 -13.79
N ASN A 363 -3.02 -4.62 -13.11
CA ASN A 363 -3.87 -5.07 -12.01
C ASN A 363 -5.15 -5.67 -12.60
N ASP A 364 -5.42 -6.96 -12.32
CA ASP A 364 -6.59 -7.69 -12.84
C ASP A 364 -7.65 -7.98 -11.77
N GLY A 365 -7.51 -7.39 -10.58
CA GLY A 365 -8.47 -7.52 -9.49
C GLY A 365 -7.86 -7.38 -8.09
N LEU A 366 -8.53 -7.97 -7.10
CA LEU A 366 -8.15 -7.88 -5.69
C LEU A 366 -8.16 -9.26 -5.04
N ILE A 367 -7.27 -9.47 -4.08
CA ILE A 367 -7.24 -10.66 -3.22
C ILE A 367 -7.52 -10.24 -1.78
N PHE A 368 -8.56 -10.80 -1.19
CA PHE A 368 -8.92 -10.62 0.21
C PHE A 368 -8.46 -11.83 1.01
N THR A 369 -7.49 -11.63 1.91
CA THR A 369 -6.91 -12.69 2.72
C THR A 369 -7.36 -12.55 4.17
N PRO A 370 -7.93 -13.61 4.79
CA PRO A 370 -8.34 -13.57 6.19
C PRO A 370 -7.11 -13.42 7.08
N MET A 371 -7.15 -12.50 8.04
CA MET A 371 -6.00 -12.20 8.90
C MET A 371 -5.82 -13.23 10.01
N ASP A 372 -6.93 -13.75 10.52
CA ASP A 372 -7.01 -14.60 11.72
C ASP A 372 -6.94 -16.10 11.42
N GLU A 373 -6.61 -16.47 10.18
CA GLU A 373 -6.51 -17.86 9.76
C GLU A 373 -5.06 -18.23 9.40
N PRO A 374 -4.60 -19.43 9.80
CA PRO A 374 -3.33 -19.94 9.33
C PRO A 374 -3.42 -20.29 7.85
N TYR A 375 -2.28 -20.30 7.16
CA TYR A 375 -2.23 -20.80 5.78
C TYR A 375 -2.74 -22.25 5.75
N PRO A 376 -3.67 -22.62 4.86
CA PRO A 376 -4.36 -23.90 4.93
C PRO A 376 -3.47 -25.08 4.54
N THR A 377 -3.72 -26.23 5.14
CA THR A 377 -3.14 -27.52 4.70
C THR A 377 -3.89 -28.12 3.51
N VAL A 378 -5.12 -27.66 3.28
CA VAL A 378 -5.98 -28.07 2.17
C VAL A 378 -5.87 -27.10 0.99
N LYS A 379 -6.13 -27.60 -0.23
CA LYS A 379 -5.98 -26.81 -1.45
C LYS A 379 -7.01 -25.68 -1.59
N LYS A 380 -8.27 -25.91 -1.22
CA LYS A 380 -9.33 -24.89 -1.29
C LYS A 380 -9.37 -24.10 0.01
N TRP A 381 -9.24 -22.78 -0.07
CA TRP A 381 -9.38 -21.89 1.09
C TRP A 381 -10.63 -21.03 0.91
N SER A 382 -11.76 -21.48 1.44
CA SER A 382 -13.08 -20.88 1.18
C SER A 382 -13.21 -19.41 1.61
N ASN A 383 -12.34 -18.99 2.54
CA ASN A 383 -12.27 -17.63 3.09
C ASN A 383 -11.20 -16.77 2.42
N LEU A 384 -10.33 -17.32 1.58
CA LEU A 384 -9.45 -16.54 0.70
C LEU A 384 -10.26 -16.16 -0.54
N LEU A 385 -10.55 -14.87 -0.71
CA LEU A 385 -11.47 -14.41 -1.75
C LEU A 385 -10.71 -13.65 -2.84
N LYS A 386 -11.08 -13.86 -4.10
CA LYS A 386 -10.62 -13.06 -5.24
C LYS A 386 -11.79 -12.29 -5.82
N TRP A 387 -11.58 -11.02 -6.12
CA TRP A 387 -12.52 -10.20 -6.86
C TRP A 387 -11.87 -9.77 -8.17
N LYS A 388 -12.63 -9.71 -9.25
CA LYS A 388 -12.21 -9.16 -10.54
C LYS A 388 -13.31 -8.25 -11.07
N PRO A 389 -12.96 -7.14 -11.75
CA PRO A 389 -13.92 -6.39 -12.55
C PRO A 389 -14.63 -7.30 -13.55
N ALA A 390 -15.91 -7.05 -13.80
CA ALA A 390 -16.78 -7.90 -14.62
C ALA A 390 -16.20 -8.09 -16.04
N GLU A 391 -15.69 -7.00 -16.60
CA GLU A 391 -15.10 -6.88 -17.93
C GLU A 391 -13.76 -7.61 -18.09
N LEU A 392 -13.12 -8.01 -16.98
CA LEU A 392 -11.87 -8.77 -16.97
C LEU A 392 -12.08 -10.28 -16.72
N ASN A 393 -13.32 -10.72 -16.52
CA ASN A 393 -13.61 -12.14 -16.40
C ASN A 393 -13.54 -12.83 -17.77
N THR A 394 -12.91 -13.99 -17.80
CA THR A 394 -12.74 -14.79 -19.02
C THR A 394 -13.24 -16.21 -18.84
N ILE A 395 -13.71 -16.80 -19.94
CA ILE A 395 -14.12 -18.21 -20.01
C ILE A 395 -13.37 -18.87 -21.17
N ASP A 396 -12.78 -20.02 -20.90
CA ASP A 396 -12.12 -20.85 -21.89
C ASP A 396 -13.15 -21.81 -22.52
N PHE A 397 -13.42 -21.67 -23.81
CA PHE A 397 -14.32 -22.55 -24.56
C PHE A 397 -13.54 -23.41 -25.53
N TYR A 398 -13.98 -24.66 -25.72
CA TYR A 398 -13.60 -25.39 -26.92
C TYR A 398 -14.45 -24.87 -28.09
N SER A 399 -13.80 -24.36 -29.13
CA SER A 399 -14.45 -23.57 -30.17
C SER A 399 -14.41 -24.27 -31.52
N ILE A 400 -15.58 -24.39 -32.16
CA ILE A 400 -15.73 -24.97 -33.50
C ILE A 400 -16.31 -23.92 -34.44
N LYS A 401 -15.55 -23.56 -35.47
CA LYS A 401 -16.00 -22.69 -36.57
C LYS A 401 -16.99 -23.46 -37.45
N THR A 402 -18.23 -22.98 -37.57
CA THR A 402 -19.29 -23.62 -38.37
C THR A 402 -19.46 -23.00 -39.75
N ASP A 403 -19.31 -21.67 -39.84
CA ASP A 403 -19.39 -20.88 -41.07
C ASP A 403 -18.21 -19.88 -41.14
N GLU A 404 -18.15 -19.01 -42.16
CA GLU A 404 -17.04 -18.05 -42.33
C GLU A 404 -16.74 -17.21 -41.09
N ASN A 405 -17.75 -16.83 -40.32
CA ASN A 405 -17.61 -15.98 -39.14
C ASN A 405 -18.28 -16.53 -37.86
N THR A 406 -18.94 -17.69 -37.91
CA THR A 406 -19.75 -18.21 -36.79
C THR A 406 -19.01 -19.32 -36.05
N TRP A 407 -19.04 -19.26 -34.71
CA TRP A 407 -18.33 -20.18 -33.83
C TRP A 407 -19.25 -20.73 -32.75
N ASN A 408 -19.28 -22.06 -32.61
CA ASN A 408 -19.93 -22.77 -31.51
C ASN A 408 -18.97 -22.89 -30.32
N LEU A 409 -19.49 -22.62 -29.11
CA LEU A 409 -18.73 -22.57 -27.87
C LEU A 409 -19.13 -23.72 -26.94
N TYR A 410 -18.16 -24.56 -26.58
CA TYR A 410 -18.37 -25.76 -25.78
C TYR A 410 -17.67 -25.71 -24.42
N VAL A 411 -18.33 -26.24 -23.39
CA VAL A 411 -17.84 -26.46 -22.02
C VAL A 411 -17.81 -27.96 -21.68
N GLN A 412 -17.13 -28.31 -20.59
CA GLN A 412 -17.13 -29.68 -20.06
C GLN A 412 -18.28 -29.88 -19.07
N ALA A 413 -19.22 -30.78 -19.37
CA ALA A 413 -20.28 -31.18 -18.46
C ALA A 413 -20.02 -32.60 -17.90
N PRO A 414 -20.53 -32.93 -16.71
CA PRO A 414 -20.51 -34.30 -16.19
C PRO A 414 -21.20 -35.26 -17.16
N GLY A 415 -20.58 -36.41 -17.43
CA GLY A 415 -21.19 -37.47 -18.24
C GLY A 415 -22.35 -38.17 -17.50
N PRO A 416 -23.18 -38.95 -18.22
CA PRO A 416 -24.33 -39.64 -17.64
C PRO A 416 -23.96 -40.59 -16.48
N GLU A 417 -24.86 -40.74 -15.51
CA GLU A 417 -24.66 -41.52 -14.29
C GLU A 417 -24.31 -42.99 -14.58
N GLY A 418 -23.20 -43.48 -14.01
CA GLY A 418 -22.81 -44.90 -14.06
C GLY A 418 -21.40 -45.20 -14.53
N ALA A 419 -20.61 -44.22 -14.99
CA ALA A 419 -19.22 -44.46 -15.38
C ALA A 419 -18.19 -43.79 -14.45
N THR A 420 -17.08 -44.50 -14.23
CA THR A 420 -16.06 -44.21 -13.20
C THR A 420 -15.45 -42.82 -13.29
N ARG A 421 -15.30 -42.14 -12.14
CA ARG A 421 -14.91 -40.72 -11.89
C ARG A 421 -13.67 -40.16 -12.61
N ALA A 422 -12.90 -40.94 -13.35
CA ALA A 422 -11.64 -40.48 -13.94
C ALA A 422 -11.70 -40.13 -15.44
N ARG A 423 -12.81 -40.41 -16.16
CA ARG A 423 -12.88 -40.29 -17.64
C ARG A 423 -14.22 -39.82 -18.23
N ASN A 424 -15.09 -39.18 -17.45
CA ASN A 424 -16.50 -39.00 -17.83
C ASN A 424 -16.96 -37.54 -17.91
N THR A 425 -16.32 -36.73 -18.74
CA THR A 425 -16.85 -35.40 -19.12
C THR A 425 -17.25 -35.41 -20.59
N ILE A 426 -18.41 -34.84 -20.90
CA ILE A 426 -18.86 -34.62 -22.28
C ILE A 426 -18.67 -33.16 -22.66
N THR A 427 -18.47 -32.89 -23.95
CA THR A 427 -18.51 -31.53 -24.49
C THR A 427 -19.96 -31.15 -24.75
N GLU A 428 -20.43 -30.08 -24.13
CA GLU A 428 -21.79 -29.55 -24.29
C GLU A 428 -21.73 -28.08 -24.70
N LEU A 429 -22.67 -27.65 -25.55
CA LEU A 429 -22.79 -26.24 -25.91
C LEU A 429 -23.05 -25.41 -24.66
N PHE A 430 -22.39 -24.26 -24.55
CA PHE A 430 -22.59 -23.33 -23.44
C PHE A 430 -23.92 -22.59 -23.59
N ASP A 431 -25.04 -23.28 -23.36
CA ASP A 431 -26.36 -22.68 -23.27
C ASP A 431 -26.69 -22.41 -21.80
N ILE A 432 -26.65 -21.14 -21.43
CA ILE A 432 -26.91 -20.71 -20.06
C ILE A 432 -28.32 -21.02 -19.55
N LYS A 433 -29.33 -21.04 -20.42
CA LYS A 433 -30.72 -21.36 -20.02
C LYS A 433 -30.80 -22.81 -19.54
N LYS A 434 -30.08 -23.69 -20.25
CA LYS A 434 -30.02 -25.11 -19.94
C LYS A 434 -29.07 -25.42 -18.78
N LEU A 435 -27.89 -24.80 -18.77
CA LEU A 435 -26.79 -25.18 -17.87
C LEU A 435 -26.80 -24.45 -16.53
N CYS A 436 -27.16 -23.17 -16.51
CA CYS A 436 -27.00 -22.33 -15.32
C CYS A 436 -28.32 -21.93 -14.66
N GLY A 437 -29.47 -22.32 -15.23
CA GLY A 437 -30.80 -22.05 -14.67
C GLY A 437 -31.18 -20.56 -14.66
N ALA A 438 -30.56 -19.76 -15.52
CA ALA A 438 -30.86 -18.33 -15.62
C ALA A 438 -32.22 -18.09 -16.30
N ASN A 439 -33.08 -17.28 -15.68
CA ASN A 439 -34.35 -16.86 -16.27
C ASN A 439 -34.14 -15.75 -17.33
N GLU A 440 -34.90 -15.86 -18.43
CA GLU A 440 -35.14 -14.82 -19.46
C GLU A 440 -33.94 -13.98 -19.92
N ILE A 441 -32.98 -14.60 -20.62
CA ILE A 441 -31.96 -13.87 -21.40
C ILE A 441 -32.34 -13.91 -22.90
N GLU A 442 -32.36 -12.77 -23.57
CA GLU A 442 -32.80 -12.65 -24.99
C GLU A 442 -31.73 -13.10 -26.01
N TYR A 443 -30.46 -13.21 -25.62
CA TYR A 443 -29.35 -13.52 -26.52
C TYR A 443 -28.76 -14.93 -26.32
N THR A 444 -28.11 -15.44 -27.38
CA THR A 444 -27.50 -16.79 -27.43
C THR A 444 -26.08 -16.77 -26.89
N THR A 445 -25.78 -17.67 -25.94
CA THR A 445 -24.45 -17.83 -25.33
C THR A 445 -23.65 -19.01 -25.89
N SER A 446 -24.31 -19.92 -26.61
CA SER A 446 -23.69 -21.11 -27.19
C SER A 446 -22.93 -20.83 -28.49
N THR A 447 -23.12 -19.64 -29.07
CA THR A 447 -22.48 -19.22 -30.32
C THR A 447 -21.96 -17.79 -30.23
N THR A 448 -20.93 -17.48 -31.01
CA THR A 448 -20.43 -16.11 -31.21
C THR A 448 -20.02 -15.89 -32.66
N THR A 449 -19.79 -14.63 -33.04
CA THR A 449 -19.42 -14.26 -34.41
C THR A 449 -18.21 -13.34 -34.45
N PHE A 450 -17.15 -13.75 -35.15
CA PHE A 450 -15.98 -12.92 -35.48
C PHE A 450 -15.26 -13.51 -36.71
N GLY A 451 -14.62 -12.64 -37.50
CA GLY A 451 -13.95 -13.02 -38.74
C GLY A 451 -12.46 -13.29 -38.57
N ASP A 452 -11.80 -13.52 -39.71
CA ASP A 452 -10.35 -13.81 -39.77
C ASP A 452 -9.47 -12.57 -39.54
N ASP A 453 -10.08 -11.39 -39.36
CA ASP A 453 -9.44 -10.16 -38.88
C ASP A 453 -8.98 -10.27 -37.42
N HIS A 454 -9.58 -11.19 -36.65
CA HIS A 454 -9.17 -11.50 -35.29
C HIS A 454 -7.98 -12.46 -35.32
N ILE A 455 -6.83 -11.99 -34.86
CA ILE A 455 -5.56 -12.71 -34.90
C ILE A 455 -5.21 -13.26 -33.52
N ASP A 456 -4.83 -14.54 -33.46
CA ASP A 456 -4.28 -15.15 -32.25
C ASP A 456 -2.92 -14.51 -31.93
N PRO A 457 -2.74 -13.88 -30.75
CA PRO A 457 -1.49 -13.22 -30.38
C PRO A 457 -0.30 -14.18 -30.27
N THR A 458 -0.54 -15.49 -30.17
CA THR A 458 0.52 -16.51 -30.08
C THR A 458 1.09 -16.87 -31.45
N THR A 459 0.21 -17.05 -32.44
CA THR A 459 0.60 -17.57 -33.76
C THR A 459 0.69 -16.48 -34.82
N HIS A 460 0.17 -15.28 -34.54
CA HIS A 460 -0.02 -14.18 -35.49
C HIS A 460 -0.79 -14.60 -36.75
N LYS A 461 -1.70 -15.58 -36.61
CA LYS A 461 -2.62 -16.05 -37.64
C LYS A 461 -4.07 -15.96 -37.15
N PRO A 462 -5.07 -16.01 -38.05
CA PRO A 462 -6.47 -16.11 -37.63
C PRO A 462 -6.69 -17.28 -36.68
N PHE A 463 -7.64 -17.13 -35.74
CA PHE A 463 -8.00 -18.18 -34.79
C PHE A 463 -8.40 -19.47 -35.52
N GLN A 464 -7.97 -20.62 -34.96
CA GLN A 464 -8.17 -21.93 -35.59
C GLN A 464 -9.36 -22.65 -34.96
N SER A 465 -10.19 -23.28 -35.81
CA SER A 465 -11.27 -24.18 -35.37
C SER A 465 -10.70 -25.41 -34.64
N HIS A 466 -11.50 -26.03 -33.77
CA HIS A 466 -11.12 -27.19 -32.95
C HIS A 466 -10.01 -26.89 -31.94
N THR A 467 -9.99 -25.66 -31.41
CA THR A 467 -9.04 -25.25 -30.37
C THR A 467 -9.77 -24.71 -29.14
N VAL A 468 -9.09 -24.72 -27.99
CA VAL A 468 -9.59 -24.04 -26.80
C VAL A 468 -9.18 -22.57 -26.90
N ILE A 469 -10.15 -21.67 -26.89
CA ILE A 469 -9.94 -20.22 -26.98
C ILE A 469 -10.45 -19.57 -25.70
N GLU A 470 -9.68 -18.61 -25.18
CA GLU A 470 -10.06 -17.77 -24.05
C GLU A 470 -10.89 -16.59 -24.56
N TYR A 471 -12.08 -16.38 -24.00
CA TYR A 471 -12.99 -15.31 -24.38
C TYR A 471 -13.31 -14.40 -23.20
N ARG A 472 -13.55 -13.12 -23.50
CA ARG A 472 -14.31 -12.22 -22.60
C ARG A 472 -15.74 -12.06 -23.11
N PHE A 473 -16.68 -11.79 -22.23
CA PHE A 473 -18.05 -11.44 -22.63
C PHE A 473 -18.17 -9.93 -22.75
N ASP A 474 -18.58 -9.44 -23.92
CA ASP A 474 -18.88 -8.03 -24.15
C ASP A 474 -20.37 -7.80 -23.87
N ILE A 475 -20.69 -7.04 -22.82
CA ILE A 475 -22.07 -6.79 -22.37
C ILE A 475 -22.84 -5.93 -23.38
N ILE A 476 -22.17 -5.02 -24.09
CA ILE A 476 -22.80 -4.12 -25.06
C ILE A 476 -23.13 -4.87 -26.34
N LEU A 477 -22.17 -5.66 -26.84
CA LEU A 477 -22.36 -6.49 -28.04
C LEU A 477 -23.16 -7.77 -27.76
N GLN A 478 -23.31 -8.14 -26.49
CA GLN A 478 -23.94 -9.38 -26.01
C GLN A 478 -23.31 -10.64 -26.63
N LYS A 479 -21.99 -10.64 -26.81
CA LYS A 479 -21.23 -11.71 -27.49
C LYS A 479 -19.88 -11.97 -26.82
N PHE A 480 -19.36 -13.18 -27.03
CA PHE A 480 -18.01 -13.54 -26.61
C PHE A 480 -16.97 -13.08 -27.63
N VAL A 481 -15.97 -12.33 -27.17
CA VAL A 481 -14.86 -11.81 -27.98
C VAL A 481 -13.59 -12.63 -27.67
N PRO A 482 -12.92 -13.21 -28.69
CA PRO A 482 -11.75 -14.04 -28.47
C PRO A 482 -10.55 -13.19 -28.03
N LEU A 483 -9.75 -13.72 -27.10
CA LEU A 483 -8.53 -13.09 -26.59
C LEU A 483 -7.27 -13.81 -27.08
N ARG A 484 -7.21 -15.13 -26.89
CA ARG A 484 -6.07 -15.96 -27.33
C ARG A 484 -6.43 -17.44 -27.34
N THR A 485 -5.67 -18.23 -28.09
CA THR A 485 -5.78 -19.70 -28.03
C THR A 485 -5.03 -20.23 -26.82
N ARG A 486 -5.66 -21.14 -26.07
CA ARG A 486 -5.08 -21.87 -24.94
C ARG A 486 -4.45 -23.17 -25.43
N TRP A 487 -3.28 -23.06 -26.05
CA TRP A 487 -2.56 -24.21 -26.63
C TRP A 487 -2.24 -25.31 -25.61
N ASP A 488 -2.02 -24.94 -24.34
CA ASP A 488 -1.86 -25.85 -23.21
C ASP A 488 -3.08 -26.76 -22.99
N LYS A 489 -4.28 -26.24 -23.27
CA LYS A 489 -5.55 -26.97 -23.14
C LYS A 489 -5.91 -27.70 -24.43
N THR A 490 -5.69 -27.07 -25.59
CA THR A 490 -5.95 -27.66 -26.92
C THR A 490 -5.20 -28.97 -27.14
N ALA A 491 -3.95 -29.06 -26.67
CA ALA A 491 -3.13 -30.26 -26.85
C ALA A 491 -3.63 -31.48 -26.03
N ASN A 492 -4.58 -31.31 -25.11
CA ASN A 492 -5.09 -32.38 -24.26
C ASN A 492 -6.47 -32.88 -24.76
N PRO A 493 -6.55 -34.11 -25.33
CA PRO A 493 -7.82 -34.66 -25.83
C PRO A 493 -8.88 -34.92 -24.75
N GLN A 494 -8.54 -34.79 -23.47
CA GLN A 494 -9.46 -35.05 -22.35
C GLN A 494 -9.94 -33.78 -21.63
N LYS A 495 -9.43 -32.58 -22.01
CA LYS A 495 -9.74 -31.32 -21.34
C LYS A 495 -10.15 -30.23 -22.34
N HIS A 496 -11.45 -30.04 -22.51
CA HIS A 496 -12.06 -29.10 -23.45
C HIS A 496 -12.63 -27.87 -22.72
N GLY A 497 -11.88 -26.77 -22.62
CA GLY A 497 -12.38 -25.55 -21.99
C GLY A 497 -12.65 -25.66 -20.48
N ASN A 498 -13.47 -24.76 -19.93
CA ASN A 498 -13.89 -24.79 -18.53
C ASN A 498 -14.99 -25.84 -18.27
N PHE A 499 -15.08 -26.32 -17.02
CA PHE A 499 -16.24 -27.07 -16.55
C PHE A 499 -17.48 -26.19 -16.53
N SER A 500 -18.64 -26.76 -16.84
CA SER A 500 -19.92 -26.05 -16.95
C SER A 500 -20.24 -25.26 -15.68
N GLU A 501 -20.09 -25.86 -14.50
CA GLU A 501 -20.29 -25.19 -13.20
C GLU A 501 -19.43 -23.93 -13.06
N VAL A 502 -18.14 -24.02 -13.41
CA VAL A 502 -17.20 -22.90 -13.33
C VAL A 502 -17.55 -21.82 -14.35
N ALA A 503 -17.92 -22.19 -15.58
CA ALA A 503 -18.32 -21.25 -16.60
C ALA A 503 -19.63 -20.52 -16.21
N CYS A 504 -20.59 -21.24 -15.62
CA CYS A 504 -21.82 -20.68 -15.07
C CYS A 504 -21.53 -19.69 -13.94
N ASP A 505 -20.67 -20.05 -12.99
CA ASP A 505 -20.29 -19.17 -11.88
C ASP A 505 -19.64 -17.87 -12.37
N ILE A 506 -18.73 -17.97 -13.35
CA ILE A 506 -18.09 -16.81 -13.98
C ILE A 506 -19.13 -15.95 -14.68
N PHE A 507 -20.03 -16.54 -15.47
CA PHE A 507 -21.03 -15.79 -16.21
C PHE A 507 -22.07 -15.12 -15.30
N ASN A 508 -22.50 -15.80 -14.24
CA ASN A 508 -23.35 -15.21 -13.21
C ASN A 508 -22.68 -14.02 -12.52
N ASN A 509 -21.36 -14.07 -12.32
CA ASN A 509 -20.58 -12.94 -11.81
C ASN A 509 -20.55 -11.78 -12.81
N ILE A 510 -20.41 -12.05 -14.11
CA ILE A 510 -20.48 -11.04 -15.18
C ILE A 510 -21.85 -10.34 -15.23
N LEU A 511 -22.95 -11.09 -15.05
CA LEU A 511 -24.31 -10.53 -15.07
C LEU A 511 -24.70 -9.78 -13.79
N SER A 512 -24.17 -10.21 -12.64
CA SER A 512 -24.46 -9.60 -11.34
C SER A 512 -23.17 -9.21 -10.62
N PRO A 513 -22.38 -8.30 -11.21
CA PRO A 513 -21.07 -7.98 -10.69
C PRO A 513 -21.15 -7.24 -9.37
N ILE A 514 -20.08 -7.35 -8.60
CA ILE A 514 -19.78 -6.41 -7.52
C ILE A 514 -19.02 -5.27 -8.18
N GLU A 515 -19.72 -4.19 -8.50
CA GLU A 515 -19.10 -3.01 -9.09
C GLU A 515 -18.08 -2.39 -8.12
N PRO A 516 -16.99 -1.79 -8.61
CA PRO A 516 -16.02 -1.08 -7.78
C PRO A 516 -16.70 -0.07 -6.84
N GLU A 517 -17.67 0.70 -7.35
CA GLU A 517 -18.40 1.70 -6.58
C GLU A 517 -19.22 1.08 -5.43
N LEU A 518 -19.75 -0.13 -5.65
CA LEU A 518 -20.46 -0.86 -4.60
C LEU A 518 -19.47 -1.36 -3.54
N LEU A 519 -18.33 -1.90 -3.96
CA LEU A 519 -17.28 -2.39 -3.05
C LEU A 519 -16.74 -1.27 -2.15
N PHE A 520 -16.51 -0.07 -2.68
CA PHE A 520 -15.91 1.04 -1.92
C PHE A 520 -16.87 1.70 -0.93
N ARG A 521 -18.19 1.52 -1.08
CA ARG A 521 -19.21 2.11 -0.20
C ARG A 521 -19.34 1.39 1.14
N PHE A 522 -18.82 0.17 1.25
CA PHE A 522 -18.95 -0.67 2.43
C PHE A 522 -17.89 -0.37 3.48
N GLN A 523 -18.24 -0.52 4.76
CA GLN A 523 -17.36 -0.07 5.87
C GLN A 523 -17.48 -0.90 7.14
N VAL A 524 -16.35 -1.04 7.84
CA VAL A 524 -16.23 -1.82 9.07
C VAL A 524 -16.50 -0.93 10.29
N GLN A 525 -17.45 -1.31 11.16
CA GLN A 525 -17.65 -0.64 12.44
C GLN A 525 -16.48 -0.96 13.39
N GLN A 526 -15.71 0.04 13.81
CA GLN A 526 -14.64 -0.13 14.79
C GLN A 526 -14.73 0.92 15.91
N GLN A 527 -14.16 0.56 17.07
CA GLN A 527 -14.00 1.45 18.21
C GLN A 527 -12.99 2.57 17.92
N ASP A 528 -13.17 3.72 18.58
CA ASP A 528 -12.28 4.88 18.49
C ASP A 528 -10.86 4.54 18.98
N ILE A 529 -9.88 4.39 18.09
CA ILE A 529 -8.49 4.02 18.47
C ILE A 529 -7.44 5.05 18.03
N TYR A 530 -7.56 5.67 16.85
CA TYR A 530 -6.43 6.41 16.26
C TYR A 530 -6.34 7.90 16.64
N PHE A 531 -7.45 8.63 16.71
CA PHE A 531 -7.48 10.11 16.78
C PHE A 531 -7.82 10.67 18.18
N GLU A 532 -7.52 9.94 19.25
CA GLU A 532 -7.87 10.37 20.61
C GLU A 532 -7.14 11.66 21.03
N GLN A 533 -5.85 11.79 20.71
CA GLN A 533 -5.05 12.94 21.13
C GLN A 533 -5.42 14.17 20.29
N MET A 534 -5.70 13.99 19.00
CA MET A 534 -6.26 15.04 18.14
C MET A 534 -7.56 15.60 18.72
N ARG A 535 -8.50 14.74 19.12
CA ARG A 535 -9.78 15.17 19.72
C ARG A 535 -9.58 15.94 21.03
N LYS A 536 -8.65 15.51 21.88
CA LYS A 536 -8.30 16.24 23.12
C LYS A 536 -7.74 17.62 22.78
N PHE A 537 -6.87 17.72 21.79
CA PHE A 537 -6.31 18.98 21.32
C PHE A 537 -7.39 19.91 20.75
N HIS A 538 -8.24 19.43 19.83
CA HIS A 538 -9.36 20.22 19.28
C HIS A 538 -10.33 20.69 20.37
N ASN A 539 -10.64 19.84 21.35
CA ASN A 539 -11.47 20.24 22.48
C ASN A 539 -10.81 21.32 23.35
N LYS A 540 -9.47 21.29 23.50
CA LYS A 540 -8.72 22.34 24.21
C LYS A 540 -8.72 23.66 23.44
N VAL A 541 -8.63 23.62 22.12
CA VAL A 541 -8.80 24.82 21.28
C VAL A 541 -10.19 25.42 21.50
N LYS A 542 -11.26 24.61 21.42
CA LYS A 542 -12.62 25.08 21.70
C LYS A 542 -12.78 25.66 23.11
N GLU A 543 -12.21 25.00 24.11
CA GLU A 543 -12.21 25.49 25.51
C GLU A 543 -11.57 26.87 25.63
N ARG A 544 -10.41 27.10 25.00
CA ARG A 544 -9.78 28.43 24.93
C ARG A 544 -10.71 29.47 24.31
N LEU A 545 -11.37 29.11 23.20
CA LEU A 545 -12.29 30.02 22.51
C LEU A 545 -13.52 30.37 23.36
N TYR A 546 -14.18 29.39 24.00
CA TYR A 546 -15.30 29.68 24.89
C TYR A 546 -14.89 30.49 26.12
N ASN A 547 -13.72 30.20 26.71
CA ASN A 547 -13.22 30.97 27.86
C ASN A 547 -12.99 32.44 27.51
N LYS A 548 -12.42 32.70 26.32
CA LYS A 548 -12.11 34.05 25.86
C LYS A 548 -13.36 34.83 25.41
N TYR A 549 -14.30 34.17 24.74
CA TYR A 549 -15.38 34.86 24.03
C TYR A 549 -16.79 34.64 24.61
N ALA A 550 -17.02 33.61 25.41
CA ALA A 550 -18.34 33.26 25.95
C ALA A 550 -18.46 33.37 27.47
N HIS A 551 -17.45 33.92 28.15
CA HIS A 551 -17.48 34.10 29.60
C HIS A 551 -18.63 35.02 30.05
N ASN A 552 -19.51 34.49 30.90
CA ASN A 552 -20.74 35.10 31.41
C ASN A 552 -21.69 35.65 30.32
N ALA A 553 -21.65 35.10 29.11
CA ALA A 553 -22.57 35.47 28.03
C ALA A 553 -24.02 35.25 28.48
N ASN A 554 -24.90 36.20 28.14
CA ASN A 554 -26.32 36.07 28.43
C ASN A 554 -26.98 35.09 27.44
N PHE A 555 -26.65 35.19 26.16
CA PHE A 555 -27.20 34.37 25.10
C PHE A 555 -26.11 33.87 24.15
N LEU A 556 -26.06 32.55 23.97
CA LEU A 556 -25.19 31.87 23.00
C LEU A 556 -26.02 31.10 21.97
N LEU A 557 -25.73 31.31 20.69
CA LEU A 557 -26.27 30.52 19.58
C LEU A 557 -25.21 29.51 19.11
N GLU A 558 -25.49 28.22 19.22
CA GLU A 558 -24.61 27.15 18.76
C GLU A 558 -25.15 26.54 17.46
N LEU A 559 -24.50 26.85 16.34
CA LEU A 559 -24.80 26.27 15.03
C LEU A 559 -24.06 24.94 14.87
N CYS A 560 -24.74 23.92 14.33
CA CYS A 560 -24.19 22.56 14.21
C CYS A 560 -23.83 21.96 15.58
N SER A 561 -24.73 22.09 16.54
CA SER A 561 -24.50 21.77 17.96
C SER A 561 -24.18 20.29 18.25
N GLY A 562 -24.42 19.40 17.28
CA GLY A 562 -24.17 17.97 17.40
C GLY A 562 -24.88 17.38 18.62
N ARG A 563 -24.22 16.44 19.30
CA ARG A 563 -24.75 15.76 20.50
C ARG A 563 -24.57 16.56 21.79
N GLY A 564 -24.31 17.87 21.70
CA GLY A 564 -24.09 18.71 22.88
C GLY A 564 -22.80 18.36 23.61
N GLY A 565 -21.72 18.10 22.86
CA GLY A 565 -20.40 17.76 23.41
C GLY A 565 -19.76 18.90 24.19
N ASP A 566 -20.08 20.14 23.86
CA ASP A 566 -19.50 21.36 24.44
C ASP A 566 -20.32 21.94 25.60
N MET A 567 -21.42 21.29 25.99
CA MET A 567 -22.32 21.76 27.06
C MET A 567 -21.60 22.05 28.38
N HIS A 568 -20.66 21.20 28.78
CA HIS A 568 -19.85 21.42 29.99
C HIS A 568 -19.00 22.69 29.92
N LYS A 569 -18.57 23.11 28.72
CA LYS A 569 -17.79 24.35 28.52
C LYS A 569 -18.68 25.57 28.66
N TRP A 570 -19.92 25.52 28.18
CA TRP A 570 -20.88 26.61 28.34
C TRP A 570 -21.27 26.80 29.81
N ILE A 571 -21.53 25.69 30.52
CA ILE A 571 -21.81 25.71 31.98
C ILE A 571 -20.63 26.32 32.72
N TYR A 572 -19.41 25.87 32.43
CA TYR A 572 -18.21 26.38 33.09
C TYR A 572 -18.02 27.89 32.90
N ASN A 573 -18.30 28.37 31.69
CA ASN A 573 -18.20 29.78 31.34
C ASN A 573 -19.37 30.63 31.82
N GLY A 574 -20.34 30.06 32.55
CA GLY A 574 -21.47 30.82 33.09
C GLY A 574 -22.44 31.33 32.03
N VAL A 575 -22.52 30.65 30.87
CA VAL A 575 -23.46 31.01 29.80
C VAL A 575 -24.90 30.75 30.28
N LYS A 576 -25.73 31.80 30.26
CA LYS A 576 -27.05 31.78 30.91
C LYS A 576 -28.14 31.12 30.06
N ASN A 577 -28.13 31.38 28.75
CA ASN A 577 -29.10 30.85 27.79
C ASN A 577 -28.36 30.33 26.56
N VAL A 578 -28.69 29.12 26.10
CA VAL A 578 -28.06 28.49 24.93
C VAL A 578 -29.12 28.02 23.97
N HIS A 579 -29.00 28.41 22.70
CA HIS A 579 -29.88 27.96 21.64
C HIS A 579 -29.04 27.17 20.64
N GLY A 580 -29.27 25.86 20.55
CA GLY A 580 -28.52 24.96 19.69
C GLY A 580 -29.36 24.49 18.50
N TYR A 581 -28.76 24.49 17.30
CA TYR A 581 -29.38 23.96 16.09
C TYR A 581 -28.55 22.84 15.49
N ASP A 582 -29.19 21.75 15.06
CA ASP A 582 -28.56 20.64 14.34
C ASP A 582 -29.55 20.01 13.37
N ILE A 583 -29.07 19.52 12.22
CA ILE A 583 -29.93 18.86 11.23
C ILE A 583 -30.41 17.49 11.70
N SER A 584 -29.64 16.83 12.58
CA SER A 584 -29.93 15.46 13.03
C SER A 584 -30.84 15.44 14.25
N GLU A 585 -32.05 14.90 14.07
CA GLU A 585 -32.98 14.68 15.18
C GLU A 585 -32.37 13.83 16.30
N LYS A 586 -31.57 12.81 15.95
CA LYS A 586 -30.89 11.95 16.93
C LYS A 586 -29.92 12.72 17.82
N ASN A 587 -29.21 13.69 17.24
CA ASN A 587 -28.29 14.55 18.00
C ASN A 587 -29.07 15.44 18.98
N ILE A 588 -30.18 16.03 18.53
CA ILE A 588 -31.05 16.87 19.36
C ILE A 588 -31.68 16.07 20.52
N ILE A 589 -32.11 14.82 20.27
CA ILE A 589 -32.62 13.93 21.31
C ILE A 589 -31.55 13.66 22.37
N GLU A 590 -30.30 13.42 21.96
CA GLU A 590 -29.18 13.22 22.89
C GLU A 590 -28.86 14.49 23.70
N CYS A 591 -28.94 15.68 23.10
CA CYS A 591 -28.81 16.95 23.83
C CYS A 591 -29.88 17.10 24.92
N LYS A 592 -31.16 16.85 24.59
CA LYS A 592 -32.28 16.90 25.54
C LYS A 592 -32.09 15.89 26.67
N ARG A 593 -31.69 14.66 26.34
CA ARG A 593 -31.37 13.61 27.33
C ARG A 593 -30.25 14.07 28.29
N ARG A 594 -29.20 14.73 27.79
CA ARG A 594 -28.10 15.26 28.62
C ARG A 594 -28.56 16.37 29.56
N ILE A 595 -29.44 17.25 29.11
CA ILE A 595 -30.07 18.27 29.95
C ILE A 595 -30.88 17.60 31.07
N GLU A 596 -31.78 16.67 30.72
CA GLU A 596 -32.64 15.96 31.69
C GLU A 596 -31.83 15.20 32.74
N THR A 597 -30.77 14.50 32.33
CA THR A 597 -29.91 13.76 33.27
C THR A 597 -29.03 14.66 34.14
N SER A 598 -28.68 15.87 33.67
CA SER A 598 -27.86 16.83 34.41
C SER A 598 -28.69 17.80 35.27
N ASN A 599 -30.01 17.83 35.08
CA ASN A 599 -30.93 18.77 35.74
C ASN A 599 -31.01 18.58 37.27
N ASN A 600 -30.62 17.41 37.79
CA ASN A 600 -30.53 17.16 39.24
C ASN A 600 -29.33 17.87 39.92
N GLN A 601 -28.38 18.44 39.15
CA GLN A 601 -27.16 19.08 39.68
C GLN A 601 -27.01 20.56 39.30
N SER A 602 -27.79 21.11 38.37
CA SER A 602 -27.66 22.52 37.91
C SER A 602 -28.99 23.08 37.35
N PRO A 603 -29.78 23.82 38.15
CA PRO A 603 -31.10 24.33 37.76
C PRO A 603 -31.12 25.30 36.56
N HIS A 604 -29.97 25.89 36.22
CA HIS A 604 -29.81 26.84 35.12
C HIS A 604 -29.86 26.18 33.72
N LEU A 605 -29.79 24.85 33.64
CA LEU A 605 -29.85 24.11 32.37
C LEU A 605 -31.23 24.16 31.68
N ASN A 606 -32.27 24.58 32.38
CA ASN A 606 -33.62 24.75 31.80
C ASN A 606 -33.68 25.80 30.69
N ASN A 607 -32.68 26.67 30.59
CA ASN A 607 -32.58 27.72 29.57
C ASN A 607 -31.79 27.28 28.33
N TYR A 608 -31.46 25.98 28.21
CA TYR A 608 -30.72 25.44 27.08
C TYR A 608 -31.73 24.76 26.15
N HIS A 609 -31.95 25.36 24.99
CA HIS A 609 -32.96 24.94 24.03
C HIS A 609 -32.31 24.43 22.75
N PHE A 610 -32.72 23.25 22.30
CA PHE A 610 -32.17 22.59 21.12
C PHE A 610 -33.26 22.31 20.09
N PHE A 611 -32.99 22.73 18.85
CA PHE A 611 -33.94 22.72 17.74
C PHE A 611 -33.37 21.89 16.58
N GLN A 612 -34.22 21.06 15.97
CA GLN A 612 -33.89 20.41 14.71
C GLN A 612 -34.13 21.39 13.57
N GLY A 613 -33.16 21.55 12.68
CA GLY A 613 -33.33 22.39 11.50
C GLY A 613 -32.17 22.30 10.52
N ASP A 614 -32.48 22.41 9.23
CA ASP A 614 -31.46 22.51 8.18
C ASP A 614 -31.09 23.99 7.98
N LEU A 615 -29.87 24.36 8.34
CA LEU A 615 -29.37 25.73 8.24
C LEU A 615 -29.17 26.21 6.79
N ASN A 616 -29.27 25.32 5.79
CA ASN A 616 -29.36 25.71 4.38
C ASN A 616 -30.77 26.21 3.98
N ASN A 617 -31.80 25.92 4.80
CA ASN A 617 -33.18 26.27 4.53
C ASN A 617 -33.54 27.64 5.13
N GLN A 618 -34.12 28.51 4.30
CA GLN A 618 -34.58 29.84 4.72
C GLN A 618 -35.58 29.78 5.87
N LEU A 619 -36.47 28.78 5.92
CA LEU A 619 -37.45 28.64 7.00
C LEU A 619 -36.79 28.48 8.36
N THR A 620 -35.74 27.65 8.45
CA THR A 620 -34.97 27.46 9.68
C THR A 620 -34.20 28.74 10.06
N LEU A 621 -33.63 29.44 9.09
CA LEU A 621 -32.97 30.74 9.35
C LEU A 621 -33.96 31.81 9.86
N ASP A 622 -35.18 31.81 9.31
CA ASP A 622 -36.26 32.68 9.77
C ASP A 622 -36.72 32.30 11.19
N GLU A 623 -36.78 31.00 11.52
CA GLU A 623 -37.07 30.50 12.87
C GLU A 623 -36.01 30.94 13.88
N ILE A 624 -34.72 30.91 13.53
CA ILE A 624 -33.65 31.45 14.38
C ILE A 624 -33.90 32.94 14.65
N THR A 625 -34.38 33.69 13.67
CA THR A 625 -34.68 35.12 13.86
C THR A 625 -35.96 35.33 14.68
N LYS A 626 -36.98 34.47 14.53
CA LYS A 626 -38.29 34.59 15.20
C LYS A 626 -38.31 34.08 16.64
N ASN A 627 -37.64 32.96 16.91
CA ASN A 627 -37.65 32.30 18.22
C ASN A 627 -36.77 33.04 19.23
N ASN A 628 -35.96 33.99 18.78
CA ASN A 628 -34.93 34.67 19.56
C ASN A 628 -35.11 36.19 19.48
N PRO A 629 -36.11 36.75 20.19
CA PRO A 629 -36.36 38.20 20.20
C PRO A 629 -35.20 38.98 20.85
N ASP A 630 -34.46 38.34 21.75
CA ASP A 630 -33.20 38.85 22.30
C ASP A 630 -32.03 38.48 21.37
N LYS A 631 -31.16 39.44 21.09
CA LYS A 631 -29.95 39.21 20.29
C LYS A 631 -28.90 38.43 21.08
N PHE A 632 -28.06 37.67 20.38
CA PHE A 632 -26.99 36.85 20.96
C PHE A 632 -25.72 37.67 21.23
N ASP A 633 -25.06 37.39 22.35
CA ASP A 633 -23.71 37.90 22.65
C ASP A 633 -22.67 37.17 21.79
N VAL A 634 -22.87 35.86 21.65
CA VAL A 634 -21.94 34.94 20.98
C VAL A 634 -22.69 33.99 20.05
N VAL A 635 -22.18 33.84 18.83
CA VAL A 635 -22.58 32.77 17.92
C VAL A 635 -21.37 31.86 17.69
N CYS A 636 -21.55 30.55 17.78
CA CYS A 636 -20.50 29.56 17.52
C CYS A 636 -20.89 28.64 16.36
N CYS A 637 -19.92 28.25 15.54
CA CYS A 637 -20.04 27.20 14.53
C CYS A 637 -18.73 26.42 14.44
N HIS A 638 -18.61 25.35 15.22
CA HIS A 638 -17.41 24.52 15.24
C HIS A 638 -17.47 23.37 14.24
N PHE A 639 -16.55 23.33 13.27
CA PHE A 639 -16.42 22.27 12.27
C PHE A 639 -17.72 21.98 11.50
N GLY A 640 -18.45 23.04 11.14
CA GLY A 640 -19.70 22.93 10.39
C GLY A 640 -19.86 23.93 9.24
N ILE A 641 -19.06 25.00 9.18
CA ILE A 641 -19.25 26.09 8.20
C ILE A 641 -19.07 25.61 6.75
N HIS A 642 -18.23 24.60 6.55
CA HIS A 642 -17.96 23.97 5.26
C HIS A 642 -19.17 23.29 4.63
N TYR A 643 -20.27 23.08 5.35
CA TYR A 643 -21.53 22.59 4.77
C TYR A 643 -22.41 23.70 4.18
N PHE A 644 -22.03 24.96 4.37
CA PHE A 644 -22.84 26.13 4.00
C PHE A 644 -22.20 26.99 2.91
N ILE A 645 -21.10 26.57 2.29
CA ILE A 645 -20.44 27.37 1.24
C ILE A 645 -21.42 27.81 0.12
N PRO A 646 -22.30 26.95 -0.41
CA PRO A 646 -23.30 27.38 -1.41
C PRO A 646 -24.34 28.39 -0.90
N THR A 647 -24.56 28.49 0.42
CA THR A 647 -25.57 29.35 1.05
C THR A 647 -24.97 30.37 2.02
N LEU A 648 -23.65 30.55 1.99
CA LEU A 648 -22.87 31.24 3.02
C LEU A 648 -23.34 32.70 3.21
N GLU A 649 -23.69 33.38 2.12
CA GLU A 649 -24.20 34.75 2.20
C GLU A 649 -25.52 34.86 2.97
N LYS A 650 -26.41 33.86 2.88
CA LYS A 650 -27.67 33.84 3.62
C LYS A 650 -27.41 33.61 5.10
N LEU A 651 -26.56 32.62 5.41
CA LEU A 651 -26.17 32.34 6.79
C LEU A 651 -25.48 33.55 7.43
N ALA A 652 -24.57 34.21 6.72
CA ALA A 652 -23.88 35.42 7.20
C ALA A 652 -24.86 36.56 7.51
N LYS A 653 -25.89 36.77 6.67
CA LYS A 653 -26.95 37.76 6.93
C LYS A 653 -27.75 37.43 8.19
N THR A 654 -28.11 36.16 8.39
CA THR A 654 -28.82 35.71 9.59
C THR A 654 -27.96 35.86 10.85
N ILE A 655 -26.69 35.46 10.81
CA ILE A 655 -25.76 35.65 11.94
C ILE A 655 -25.66 37.13 12.28
N SER A 656 -25.47 38.00 11.28
CA SER A 656 -25.40 39.44 11.50
C SER A 656 -26.70 40.02 12.08
N SER A 657 -27.89 39.54 11.67
CA SER A 657 -29.16 40.07 12.19
C SER A 657 -29.41 39.71 13.66
N VAL A 658 -29.01 38.51 14.08
CA VAL A 658 -29.26 38.00 15.44
C VAL A 658 -28.15 38.33 16.43
N LEU A 659 -26.98 38.78 15.98
CA LEU A 659 -25.87 39.17 16.87
C LEU A 659 -26.04 40.60 17.41
N LEU A 660 -25.71 40.79 18.69
CA LEU A 660 -25.58 42.11 19.30
C LEU A 660 -24.48 42.93 18.62
N ASP A 661 -24.61 44.26 18.69
CA ASP A 661 -23.50 45.12 18.30
C ASP A 661 -22.34 44.85 19.26
N ASN A 662 -21.11 44.77 18.73
CA ASN A 662 -19.92 44.26 19.43
C ASN A 662 -19.95 42.77 19.83
N GLY A 663 -21.05 42.04 19.56
CA GLY A 663 -21.11 40.59 19.72
C GLY A 663 -20.17 39.87 18.76
N VAL A 664 -19.85 38.61 19.07
CA VAL A 664 -18.82 37.84 18.37
C VAL A 664 -19.34 36.56 17.73
N PHE A 665 -18.81 36.23 16.56
CA PHE A 665 -19.04 34.97 15.85
C PHE A 665 -17.75 34.17 15.79
N VAL A 666 -17.73 33.00 16.42
CA VAL A 666 -16.57 32.09 16.48
C VAL A 666 -16.81 30.91 15.53
N VAL A 667 -15.85 30.65 14.64
CA VAL A 667 -15.95 29.56 13.65
C VAL A 667 -14.65 28.77 13.56
N THR A 668 -14.74 27.44 13.40
CA THR A 668 -13.58 26.56 13.13
C THR A 668 -13.82 25.69 11.90
N PHE A 669 -12.81 25.53 11.05
CA PHE A 669 -12.92 24.82 9.77
C PHE A 669 -11.55 24.36 9.24
N MET A 670 -11.55 23.49 8.22
CA MET A 670 -10.34 23.16 7.46
C MET A 670 -10.04 24.24 6.41
N ASP A 671 -8.86 24.84 6.48
CA ASP A 671 -8.40 25.91 5.59
C ASP A 671 -7.98 25.33 4.24
N ALA A 672 -8.54 25.86 3.15
CA ALA A 672 -8.29 25.38 1.79
C ALA A 672 -6.78 25.42 1.43
N ALA A 673 -6.01 26.40 1.89
CA ALA A 673 -4.58 26.48 1.58
C ALA A 673 -3.81 25.31 2.20
N GLU A 674 -4.10 24.98 3.45
CA GLU A 674 -3.45 23.85 4.15
C GLU A 674 -3.85 22.49 3.55
N VAL A 675 -5.10 22.36 3.08
CA VAL A 675 -5.54 21.16 2.36
C VAL A 675 -4.76 21.01 1.05
N HIS A 676 -4.63 22.06 0.25
CA HIS A 676 -3.84 22.02 -0.99
C HIS A 676 -2.37 21.66 -0.73
N ASP A 677 -1.77 22.21 0.33
CA ASP A 677 -0.40 21.91 0.74
C ASP A 677 -0.21 20.43 1.13
N LEU A 678 -1.17 19.83 1.84
CA LEU A 678 -1.13 18.40 2.19
C LEU A 678 -1.30 17.50 0.95
N MET A 679 -2.22 17.89 0.04
CA MET A 679 -2.53 17.11 -1.15
C MET A 679 -1.40 17.16 -2.18
N GLN A 680 -0.59 18.23 -2.25
CA GLN A 680 0.56 18.35 -3.18
C GLN A 680 0.17 18.06 -4.65
N ASN A 681 -0.96 18.60 -5.11
CA ASN A 681 -1.55 18.35 -6.43
C ASN A 681 -1.96 16.88 -6.71
N GLN A 682 -2.07 16.04 -5.68
CA GLN A 682 -2.63 14.70 -5.81
C GLN A 682 -4.15 14.77 -5.63
N GLU A 683 -4.90 13.94 -6.38
CA GLU A 683 -6.37 13.82 -6.17
C GLU A 683 -6.70 13.08 -4.87
N ILE A 684 -5.83 12.15 -4.47
CA ILE A 684 -6.02 11.28 -3.31
C ILE A 684 -4.78 11.30 -2.42
N LYS A 685 -4.99 11.48 -1.12
CA LYS A 685 -3.98 11.36 -0.08
C LYS A 685 -4.46 10.40 1.00
N TYR A 686 -3.60 9.49 1.45
CA TYR A 686 -3.91 8.62 2.57
C TYR A 686 -2.66 8.34 3.40
N LYS A 687 -2.87 7.89 4.65
CA LYS A 687 -1.79 7.47 5.53
C LYS A 687 -2.06 6.09 6.07
N LYS A 688 -1.01 5.27 6.13
CA LYS A 688 -1.03 3.97 6.77
C LYS A 688 -0.28 3.99 8.09
N HIS A 689 -0.80 3.25 9.06
CA HIS A 689 -0.11 2.95 10.32
C HIS A 689 -0.32 1.47 10.63
N ASN A 690 0.77 0.70 10.79
CA ASN A 690 0.75 -0.74 11.00
C ASN A 690 -0.07 -1.53 9.95
N GLY A 691 -0.05 -1.07 8.70
CA GLY A 691 -0.79 -1.68 7.58
C GLY A 691 -2.27 -1.30 7.49
N GLU A 692 -2.82 -0.52 8.43
CA GLU A 692 -4.19 0.00 8.36
C GLU A 692 -4.20 1.43 7.80
N ILE A 693 -5.17 1.77 6.96
CA ILE A 693 -5.38 3.17 6.54
C ILE A 693 -5.98 3.92 7.74
N VAL A 694 -5.26 4.93 8.24
CA VAL A 694 -5.71 5.75 9.38
C VAL A 694 -6.50 6.97 8.93
N TYR A 695 -6.14 7.58 7.79
CA TYR A 695 -6.98 8.57 7.12
C TYR A 695 -6.89 8.44 5.61
N TYR A 696 -7.93 8.92 4.94
CA TYR A 696 -8.01 9.08 3.49
C TYR A 696 -8.71 10.39 3.17
N ILE A 697 -8.17 11.11 2.20
CA ILE A 697 -8.65 12.39 1.71
C ILE A 697 -8.68 12.31 0.19
N GLN A 698 -9.82 12.65 -0.41
CA GLN A 698 -9.96 12.79 -1.84
C GLN A 698 -10.54 14.16 -2.15
N GLN A 699 -9.84 14.93 -2.99
CA GLN A 699 -10.30 16.24 -3.42
C GLN A 699 -10.93 16.13 -4.82
N GLN A 700 -12.12 16.70 -4.98
CA GLN A 700 -12.83 16.81 -6.26
C GLN A 700 -13.33 18.25 -6.42
N HIS A 701 -12.66 19.03 -7.28
CA HIS A 701 -12.94 20.45 -7.45
C HIS A 701 -12.96 21.20 -6.11
N ASP A 702 -14.11 21.78 -5.74
CA ASP A 702 -14.33 22.56 -4.51
C ASP A 702 -14.77 21.70 -3.32
N THR A 703 -14.80 20.37 -3.48
CA THR A 703 -15.23 19.42 -2.44
C THR A 703 -14.12 18.48 -2.02
N LEU A 704 -14.18 18.06 -0.76
CA LEU A 704 -13.22 17.20 -0.09
C LEU A 704 -13.98 16.05 0.57
N ARG A 705 -13.67 14.81 0.18
CA ARG A 705 -14.10 13.60 0.91
C ARG A 705 -13.01 13.21 1.88
N ILE A 706 -13.28 13.31 3.19
CA ILE A 706 -12.35 12.91 4.25
C ILE A 706 -12.89 11.72 5.04
N VAL A 707 -12.06 10.71 5.26
CA VAL A 707 -12.37 9.50 6.05
C VAL A 707 -11.29 9.37 7.11
N LEU A 708 -11.70 9.37 8.39
CA LEU A 708 -10.81 9.15 9.53
C LEU A 708 -11.15 7.80 10.18
N ASN A 709 -10.26 6.83 10.07
CA ASN A 709 -10.48 5.49 10.60
C ASN A 709 -10.47 5.50 12.14
N GLY A 710 -11.41 4.78 12.76
CA GLY A 710 -11.59 4.80 14.21
C GLY A 710 -11.98 6.18 14.76
N ASN A 711 -12.85 6.91 14.05
CA ASN A 711 -13.53 8.12 14.54
C ASN A 711 -15.07 7.93 14.56
N ASN A 712 -15.68 7.88 15.75
CA ASN A 712 -17.14 7.76 15.93
C ASN A 712 -17.95 8.98 15.43
N ILE A 713 -17.30 10.09 15.07
CA ILE A 713 -17.96 11.35 14.67
C ILE A 713 -18.15 11.43 13.17
N LEU A 714 -17.11 11.16 12.38
CA LEU A 714 -17.20 11.19 10.92
C LEU A 714 -17.71 9.88 10.33
N GLY A 715 -17.73 8.79 11.11
CA GLY A 715 -18.30 7.50 10.70
C GLY A 715 -17.74 7.06 9.35
N GLU A 716 -18.55 7.27 8.30
CA GLU A 716 -18.27 6.91 6.91
C GLU A 716 -17.35 7.85 6.13
N GLY A 717 -16.86 8.87 6.82
CA GLY A 717 -16.28 10.05 6.22
C GLY A 717 -17.32 11.12 5.93
N SER A 718 -16.85 12.32 5.64
CA SER A 718 -17.67 13.46 5.26
C SER A 718 -17.23 13.98 3.89
N THR A 719 -18.22 14.40 3.10
CA THR A 719 -17.97 15.25 1.92
C THR A 719 -18.24 16.68 2.34
N GLU A 720 -17.22 17.53 2.24
CA GLU A 720 -17.19 18.89 2.76
C GLU A 720 -16.77 19.84 1.63
N TYR A 721 -17.22 21.10 1.65
CA TYR A 721 -16.66 22.11 0.75
C TYR A 721 -15.35 22.65 1.31
N LEU A 722 -14.41 22.97 0.42
CA LEU A 722 -13.20 23.69 0.79
C LEU A 722 -13.56 25.10 1.25
N VAL A 723 -12.95 25.56 2.34
CA VAL A 723 -13.19 26.89 2.90
C VAL A 723 -11.94 27.75 2.69
N ASP A 724 -12.02 28.66 1.73
CA ASP A 724 -11.00 29.69 1.58
C ASP A 724 -11.17 30.77 2.66
N TYR A 725 -10.10 31.01 3.42
CA TYR A 725 -10.13 31.98 4.53
C TYR A 725 -10.46 33.39 4.05
N GLN A 726 -9.92 33.81 2.90
CA GLN A 726 -10.10 35.17 2.39
C GLN A 726 -11.53 35.37 1.86
N GLU A 727 -12.07 34.39 1.13
CA GLU A 727 -13.47 34.42 0.67
C GLU A 727 -14.46 34.46 1.84
N LEU A 728 -14.20 33.64 2.88
CA LEU A 728 -15.00 33.65 4.11
C LEU A 728 -15.00 35.05 4.74
N VAL A 729 -13.82 35.65 4.89
CA VAL A 729 -13.67 37.01 5.43
C VAL A 729 -14.43 38.03 4.60
N ASP A 730 -14.36 37.95 3.27
CA ASP A 730 -15.01 38.90 2.39
C ASP A 730 -16.54 38.81 2.44
N VAL A 731 -17.10 37.60 2.56
CA VAL A 731 -18.55 37.39 2.74
C VAL A 731 -19.03 37.98 4.07
N PHE A 732 -18.33 37.73 5.18
CA PHE A 732 -18.73 38.23 6.49
C PHE A 732 -18.53 39.76 6.62
N LYS A 733 -17.50 40.34 5.99
CA LYS A 733 -17.32 41.80 5.93
C LYS A 733 -18.49 42.51 5.25
N LYS A 734 -19.07 41.94 4.19
CA LYS A 734 -20.24 42.52 3.48
C LYS A 734 -21.47 42.68 4.38
N VAL A 735 -21.58 41.89 5.46
CA VAL A 735 -22.70 41.95 6.42
C VAL A 735 -22.31 42.64 7.74
N GLY A 736 -21.18 43.34 7.78
CA GLY A 736 -20.75 44.14 8.94
C GLY A 736 -20.02 43.35 10.03
N LEU A 737 -19.55 42.14 9.73
CA LEU A 737 -18.76 41.29 10.63
C LEU A 737 -17.28 41.34 10.21
N VAL A 738 -16.41 41.85 11.07
CA VAL A 738 -14.97 42.01 10.79
C VAL A 738 -14.14 40.99 11.57
N PRO A 739 -13.12 40.36 10.97
CA PRO A 739 -12.26 39.42 11.70
C PRO A 739 -11.41 40.16 12.75
N VAL A 740 -11.40 39.65 13.98
CA VAL A 740 -10.66 40.22 15.12
C VAL A 740 -9.65 39.27 15.75
N ASP A 741 -9.78 37.96 15.52
CA ASP A 741 -8.83 36.94 15.94
C ASP A 741 -8.85 35.78 14.94
N THR A 742 -7.70 35.19 14.65
CA THR A 742 -7.59 33.98 13.83
C THR A 742 -6.25 33.29 14.10
N GLN A 743 -6.25 31.97 14.08
CA GLN A 743 -5.02 31.18 14.13
C GLN A 743 -5.21 29.83 13.44
N LEU A 744 -4.15 29.35 12.79
CA LEU A 744 -4.06 27.97 12.33
C LEU A 744 -3.73 27.06 13.50
N PHE A 745 -4.29 25.86 13.50
CA PHE A 745 -4.10 24.89 14.58
C PHE A 745 -2.65 24.43 14.69
N LYS A 746 -1.90 24.44 13.58
CA LYS A 746 -0.46 24.13 13.57
C LYS A 746 0.38 25.12 14.38
N ASP A 747 -0.10 26.36 14.54
CA ASP A 747 0.59 27.43 15.26
C ASP A 747 0.17 27.50 16.74
N ILE A 748 -0.82 26.69 17.16
CA ILE A 748 -1.30 26.67 18.54
C ILE A 748 -0.41 25.76 19.37
N THR A 749 0.32 26.35 20.32
CA THR A 749 1.14 25.58 21.28
C THR A 749 0.26 24.82 22.28
N CYS A 750 0.55 23.53 22.43
CA CYS A 750 -0.10 22.62 23.37
C CYS A 750 0.87 21.49 23.78
N ASP A 751 0.88 21.12 25.06
CA ASP A 751 1.73 20.04 25.59
C ASP A 751 1.27 18.63 25.16
N LEU A 752 0.15 18.52 24.44
CA LEU A 752 -0.32 17.25 23.89
C LEU A 752 0.56 16.82 22.72
N ARG A 753 1.29 15.72 22.91
CA ARG A 753 2.04 15.06 21.84
C ARG A 753 1.07 14.33 20.89
N LEU A 754 0.80 14.96 19.75
CA LEU A 754 0.05 14.37 18.64
C LEU A 754 0.93 13.40 17.83
N ASN A 755 0.37 12.28 17.38
CA ASN A 755 1.00 11.41 16.41
C ASN A 755 1.11 12.10 15.04
N VAL A 756 1.98 11.61 14.16
CA VAL A 756 2.19 12.19 12.82
C VAL A 756 0.87 12.32 12.06
N TYR A 757 0.08 11.24 11.99
CA TYR A 757 -1.19 11.24 11.27
C TYR A 757 -2.28 12.10 11.95
N GLU A 758 -2.17 12.35 13.26
CA GLU A 758 -3.06 13.28 13.96
C GLU A 758 -2.68 14.74 13.67
N LYS A 759 -1.38 15.03 13.54
CA LYS A 759 -0.89 16.35 13.11
C LYS A 759 -1.30 16.63 11.67
N ASP A 760 -1.16 15.65 10.78
CA ASP A 760 -1.52 15.78 9.36
C ASP A 760 -2.95 16.33 9.21
N ILE A 761 -3.90 15.83 9.99
CA ILE A 761 -5.30 16.29 9.98
C ILE A 761 -5.52 17.54 10.82
N SER A 762 -4.95 17.59 12.02
CA SER A 762 -5.16 18.72 12.93
C SER A 762 -4.67 20.04 12.35
N ASN A 763 -3.52 20.02 11.67
CA ASN A 763 -2.88 21.20 11.11
C ASN A 763 -3.65 21.84 9.96
N LEU A 764 -4.60 21.11 9.35
CA LEU A 764 -5.49 21.64 8.32
C LEU A 764 -6.46 22.68 8.88
N ASN A 765 -6.68 22.71 10.20
CA ASN A 765 -7.76 23.48 10.80
C ASN A 765 -7.33 24.90 11.17
N ARG A 766 -8.27 25.84 11.05
CA ARG A 766 -8.17 27.24 11.46
C ARG A 766 -9.37 27.58 12.34
N TYR A 767 -9.18 28.53 13.27
CA TYR A 767 -10.29 29.28 13.84
C TYR A 767 -10.30 30.73 13.35
N VAL A 768 -11.48 31.33 13.28
CA VAL A 768 -11.67 32.76 13.04
C VAL A 768 -12.74 33.28 13.99
N VAL A 769 -12.53 34.48 14.53
CA VAL A 769 -13.49 35.22 15.35
C VAL A 769 -13.82 36.51 14.63
N PHE A 770 -15.09 36.70 14.33
CA PHE A 770 -15.62 37.94 13.77
C PHE A 770 -16.32 38.74 14.85
N GLN A 771 -16.22 40.07 14.80
CA GLN A 771 -16.97 40.97 15.66
C GLN A 771 -17.88 41.86 14.82
N LYS A 772 -19.10 42.09 15.29
CA LYS A 772 -20.05 42.98 14.61
C LYS A 772 -19.70 44.43 14.89
N ALA A 773 -19.44 45.19 13.82
CA ALA A 773 -19.09 46.60 13.92
C ALA A 773 -20.25 47.45 14.46
N GLU A 774 -19.94 48.42 15.33
CA GLU A 774 -20.91 49.41 15.82
C GLU A 774 -21.45 50.28 14.66
N VAL A 775 -22.78 50.45 14.62
CA VAL A 775 -23.42 51.41 13.71
C VAL A 775 -23.25 52.82 14.27
N LYS A 776 -22.17 53.52 13.89
CA LYS A 776 -22.06 54.97 14.11
C LYS A 776 -22.61 55.74 12.92
N CYS A 777 -23.68 56.51 13.16
CA CYS A 777 -24.21 57.47 12.20
C CYS A 777 -23.40 58.77 12.27
N HIS A 778 -22.53 59.05 11.29
CA HIS A 778 -22.25 60.41 10.77
C HIS A 778 -21.34 60.42 9.53
N VAL A 779 -21.53 61.45 8.72
CA VAL A 779 -20.96 61.68 7.38
C VAL A 779 -19.58 62.36 7.43
N SER A 780 -18.76 62.08 6.40
CA SER A 780 -17.47 62.66 6.00
C SER A 780 -16.24 62.15 6.79
N SER A 781 -15.10 61.80 6.20
CA SER A 781 -14.52 62.08 4.88
C SER A 781 -13.57 60.94 4.48
N LYS A 782 -13.23 60.89 3.18
CA LYS A 782 -12.30 59.92 2.58
C LYS A 782 -10.99 59.79 3.37
N SER A 783 -10.58 58.56 3.68
CA SER A 783 -9.16 58.20 3.60
C SER A 783 -9.01 56.72 3.24
N THR A 784 -8.15 56.49 2.26
CA THR A 784 -7.85 55.22 1.62
C THR A 784 -7.02 54.37 2.59
N LEU A 785 -7.55 53.25 3.07
CA LEU A 785 -6.77 52.25 3.81
C LEU A 785 -6.07 51.33 2.80
N ARG A 786 -4.77 51.58 2.61
CA ARG A 786 -3.84 50.66 1.96
C ARG A 786 -3.41 49.59 2.97
N ASN A 787 -3.20 48.38 2.45
CA ASN A 787 -2.71 47.20 3.15
C ASN A 787 -1.45 47.49 3.98
N TYR A 788 -1.38 46.91 5.17
CA TYR A 788 -0.14 46.79 5.94
C TYR A 788 0.07 45.30 6.29
N GLU A 789 1.18 44.75 5.83
CA GLU A 789 1.76 43.51 6.34
C GLU A 789 2.25 43.74 7.77
N TYR A 790 1.84 42.87 8.70
CA TYR A 790 2.44 42.79 10.02
C TYR A 790 3.63 41.85 9.97
N ASN A 791 4.83 42.38 10.14
CA ASN A 791 6.00 41.57 10.49
C ASN A 791 6.05 41.45 12.02
N THR A 792 5.73 40.27 12.56
CA THR A 792 5.90 39.93 13.97
C THR A 792 7.22 39.18 14.14
N ASP A 793 8.33 39.87 14.00
CA ASP A 793 9.60 39.37 14.54
C ASP A 793 9.49 39.41 16.07
N LEU A 794 9.21 38.25 16.65
CA LEU A 794 9.26 37.97 18.08
C LEU A 794 10.67 38.25 18.60
N ILE A 795 10.75 38.82 19.80
CA ILE A 795 11.99 38.83 20.58
C ILE A 795 12.35 37.35 20.81
N ASP A 796 13.42 36.89 20.19
CA ASP A 796 13.98 35.57 20.41
C ASP A 796 14.67 35.54 21.78
N LEU A 797 13.87 35.30 22.84
CA LEU A 797 14.36 35.14 24.21
C LEU A 797 14.79 33.69 24.49
N HIS A 798 15.17 32.88 23.49
CA HIS A 798 15.65 31.51 23.69
C HIS A 798 17.09 31.40 24.25
N ILE A 799 17.51 32.33 25.10
CA ILE A 799 18.76 32.21 25.86
C ILE A 799 18.41 31.73 27.28
N ASN A 800 19.07 30.66 27.73
CA ASN A 800 18.95 30.08 29.08
C ASN A 800 17.56 29.52 29.47
N GLY A 801 16.72 29.13 28.52
CA GLY A 801 15.45 28.42 28.80
C GLY A 801 14.31 29.32 29.31
N ILE A 802 14.38 30.63 29.06
CA ILE A 802 13.30 31.58 29.34
C ILE A 802 12.44 31.72 28.07
N SER A 803 11.12 31.82 28.23
CA SER A 803 10.18 32.18 27.18
C SER A 803 9.23 33.27 27.71
N ALA A 804 8.57 34.02 26.83
CA ALA A 804 7.71 35.13 27.23
C ALA A 804 6.32 35.02 26.59
N ALA A 805 5.27 35.14 27.40
CA ALA A 805 3.89 35.17 26.95
C ALA A 805 3.34 36.60 27.05
N LYS A 806 2.91 37.16 25.93
CA LYS A 806 2.33 38.51 25.91
C LYS A 806 1.00 38.55 26.65
N VAL A 807 0.82 39.55 27.50
CA VAL A 807 -0.44 39.84 28.19
C VAL A 807 -0.88 41.27 27.87
N ILE A 808 -2.13 41.45 27.47
CA ILE A 808 -2.71 42.75 27.11
C ILE A 808 -3.76 43.15 28.15
N THR A 809 -4.47 42.17 28.70
CA THR A 809 -5.54 42.36 29.66
C THR A 809 -5.30 41.57 30.95
N THR A 810 -5.96 41.97 32.04
CA THR A 810 -5.98 41.24 33.31
C THR A 810 -6.43 39.79 33.17
N HIS A 811 -7.22 39.46 32.13
CA HIS A 811 -7.67 38.10 31.85
C HIS A 811 -6.58 37.24 31.23
N ASP A 812 -5.78 37.82 30.33
CA ASP A 812 -4.66 37.12 29.69
C ASP A 812 -3.66 36.57 30.73
N ILE A 813 -3.51 37.26 31.87
CA ILE A 813 -2.66 36.82 32.98
C ILE A 813 -3.14 35.47 33.54
N ILE A 814 -4.43 35.35 33.84
CA ILE A 814 -5.03 34.14 34.39
C ILE A 814 -5.07 33.02 33.35
N ASP A 815 -5.29 33.36 32.08
CA ASP A 815 -5.32 32.40 30.98
C ASP A 815 -3.96 31.76 30.71
N VAL A 816 -2.89 32.57 30.75
CA VAL A 816 -1.51 32.07 30.67
C VAL A 816 -1.20 31.17 31.87
N ILE A 817 -1.62 31.56 33.09
CA ILE A 817 -1.40 30.75 34.30
C ILE A 817 -2.14 29.41 34.23
N ASN A 818 -3.43 29.43 33.87
CA ASN A 818 -4.26 28.24 33.72
C ASN A 818 -3.67 27.28 32.67
N CYS A 819 -3.18 27.84 31.55
CA CYS A 819 -2.54 27.05 30.50
C CYS A 819 -1.28 26.34 31.00
N VAL A 820 -0.43 27.01 31.77
CA VAL A 820 0.84 26.44 32.22
C VAL A 820 0.69 25.50 33.42
N GLU A 821 -0.23 25.76 34.35
CA GLU A 821 -0.40 24.91 35.55
C GLU A 821 -1.36 23.74 35.40
N PHE A 822 -2.09 23.62 34.28
CA PHE A 822 -3.17 22.65 34.11
C PHE A 822 -4.24 22.71 35.21
N LYS A 823 -4.56 23.92 35.66
CA LYS A 823 -5.58 24.17 36.68
C LYS A 823 -6.70 25.06 36.13
N TYR A 824 -7.82 25.04 36.84
CA TYR A 824 -9.06 25.69 36.46
C TYR A 824 -9.35 26.85 37.41
N TYR A 825 -8.52 27.89 37.35
CA TYR A 825 -8.76 29.11 38.11
C TYR A 825 -9.85 29.92 37.41
N LYS A 826 -11.00 30.07 38.08
CA LYS A 826 -12.07 30.95 37.63
C LYS A 826 -11.56 32.39 37.64
N ASN A 827 -11.77 33.12 36.55
CA ASN A 827 -11.38 34.51 36.48
C ASN A 827 -12.38 35.38 37.27
N ASN A 828 -11.98 35.76 38.47
CA ASN A 828 -12.80 36.58 39.37
C ASN A 828 -12.49 38.08 39.25
N TYR A 829 -11.66 38.48 38.28
CA TYR A 829 -11.20 39.86 38.11
C TYR A 829 -11.88 40.54 36.90
N PRO A 830 -12.14 41.85 36.95
CA PRO A 830 -12.70 42.59 35.83
C PRO A 830 -11.72 42.65 34.65
N LEU A 831 -12.23 42.54 33.42
CA LEU A 831 -11.44 42.67 32.18
C LEU A 831 -10.98 44.13 32.03
N LYS A 832 -9.67 44.35 32.15
CA LYS A 832 -9.04 45.68 32.05
C LYS A 832 -7.75 45.56 31.24
N THR A 833 -7.49 46.51 30.34
CA THR A 833 -6.19 46.60 29.64
C THR A 833 -5.10 46.96 30.63
N ILE A 834 -3.98 46.23 30.60
CA ILE A 834 -2.84 46.46 31.48
C ILE A 834 -2.13 47.74 31.02
N SER A 835 -2.17 48.77 31.86
CA SER A 835 -1.54 50.07 31.61
C SER A 835 -0.31 50.30 32.50
N SER A 836 -0.24 49.63 33.64
CA SER A 836 0.86 49.71 34.59
C SER A 836 1.08 48.38 35.32
N PHE A 837 2.24 48.22 35.96
CA PHE A 837 2.51 47.03 36.78
C PHE A 837 1.52 46.89 37.96
N CYS A 838 0.92 47.99 38.43
CA CYS A 838 -0.11 47.94 39.46
C CYS A 838 -1.34 47.13 39.01
N ASP A 839 -1.72 47.20 37.73
CA ASP A 839 -2.84 46.43 37.17
C ASP A 839 -2.56 44.92 37.20
N ILE A 840 -1.29 44.53 37.10
CA ILE A 840 -0.84 43.14 37.23
C ILE A 840 -0.88 42.70 38.71
N GLN A 841 -0.44 43.57 39.63
CA GLN A 841 -0.44 43.28 41.07
C GLN A 841 -1.85 43.18 41.66
N GLU A 842 -2.85 43.83 41.07
CA GLU A 842 -4.26 43.63 41.43
C GLU A 842 -4.71 42.17 41.22
N VAL A 843 -4.22 41.51 40.16
CA VAL A 843 -4.54 40.12 39.82
C VAL A 843 -3.61 39.13 40.54
N LEU A 844 -2.32 39.48 40.66
CA LEU A 844 -1.28 38.67 41.29
C LEU A 844 -0.44 39.53 42.26
N PRO A 845 -0.82 39.59 43.54
CA PRO A 845 -0.14 40.45 44.52
C PRO A 845 1.36 40.18 44.67
N ASP A 846 1.78 38.92 44.46
CA ASP A 846 3.17 38.46 44.58
C ASP A 846 3.97 38.55 43.26
N ALA A 847 3.41 39.17 42.22
CA ALA A 847 4.10 39.38 40.94
C ALA A 847 5.34 40.27 41.12
N VAL A 848 6.40 39.97 40.36
CA VAL A 848 7.66 40.73 40.37
C VAL A 848 7.92 41.33 39.00
N PHE A 849 8.25 42.63 38.97
CA PHE A 849 8.67 43.31 37.75
C PHE A 849 10.17 43.12 37.50
N VAL A 850 10.49 42.71 36.28
CA VAL A 850 11.85 42.52 35.76
C VAL A 850 12.06 43.56 34.67
N GLN A 851 13.05 44.42 34.84
CA GLN A 851 13.29 45.55 33.95
C GLN A 851 14.05 45.16 32.68
N ASP A 852 14.93 44.17 32.76
CA ASP A 852 15.62 43.57 31.62
C ASP A 852 15.80 42.06 31.86
N PRO A 853 15.12 41.18 31.09
CA PRO A 853 15.24 39.74 31.25
C PRO A 853 16.55 39.16 30.71
N MET A 854 17.36 39.94 29.97
CA MET A 854 18.55 39.46 29.24
C MET A 854 19.88 39.79 29.90
N THR A 855 19.94 40.77 30.81
CA THR A 855 21.14 41.04 31.58
C THR A 855 21.28 40.03 32.73
N CYS A 856 22.47 39.43 32.87
CA CYS A 856 22.79 38.41 33.88
C CYS A 856 22.70 38.89 35.35
N ASP A 857 22.17 40.08 35.61
CA ASP A 857 21.97 40.68 36.93
C ASP A 857 20.48 40.83 37.28
N LEU A 858 19.69 39.79 37.02
CA LEU A 858 18.46 39.55 37.77
C LEU A 858 18.84 39.49 39.26
N PRO A 859 18.50 40.50 40.07
CA PRO A 859 19.06 40.67 41.40
C PRO A 859 18.83 39.40 42.22
N ARG A 860 19.93 38.71 42.55
CA ARG A 860 20.01 37.52 43.41
C ARG A 860 18.85 36.55 43.17
N ARG A 861 18.97 35.66 42.17
CA ARG A 861 18.01 34.59 41.79
C ARG A 861 17.31 33.83 42.93
N HIS A 862 17.82 33.85 44.16
CA HIS A 862 17.16 33.34 45.36
C HIS A 862 15.87 34.11 45.75
N ASP A 863 15.78 35.41 45.46
CA ASP A 863 14.66 36.27 45.87
C ASP A 863 13.42 36.17 44.92
N LEU A 864 13.63 35.56 43.75
CA LEU A 864 12.63 35.32 42.69
C LEU A 864 12.06 33.89 42.71
N ILE A 865 12.62 33.00 43.54
CA ILE A 865 12.15 31.62 43.69
C ILE A 865 10.71 31.63 44.22
N GLY A 866 9.81 30.92 43.54
CA GLY A 866 8.41 30.87 43.96
C GLY A 866 7.51 31.99 43.42
N LYS A 867 8.05 32.95 42.67
CA LYS A 867 7.31 34.15 42.23
C LYS A 867 7.08 34.20 40.71
N VAL A 868 5.98 34.87 40.32
CA VAL A 868 5.62 35.11 38.91
C VAL A 868 6.29 36.40 38.43
N CYS A 869 7.08 36.32 37.37
CA CYS A 869 7.85 37.47 36.87
C CYS A 869 7.23 38.07 35.61
N PHE A 870 7.20 39.39 35.53
CA PHE A 870 6.71 40.14 34.38
C PHE A 870 7.77 41.12 33.89
N THR A 871 7.84 41.36 32.59
CA THR A 871 8.66 42.42 32.01
C THR A 871 7.80 43.34 31.16
N GLN A 872 8.20 44.60 31.08
CA GLN A 872 7.63 45.57 30.16
C GLN A 872 8.69 45.83 29.10
N TYR A 873 8.34 45.65 27.84
CA TYR A 873 9.22 45.95 26.73
C TYR A 873 8.55 46.94 25.79
N ASN A 874 9.21 48.07 25.62
CA ASN A 874 8.77 49.15 24.77
C ASN A 874 9.53 49.02 23.45
N TYR A 875 8.82 48.76 22.36
CA TYR A 875 9.43 48.85 21.05
C TYR A 875 8.93 50.10 20.33
N THR A 876 9.86 50.71 19.63
CA THR A 876 9.67 51.99 18.98
C THR A 876 9.41 51.75 17.50
N ILE A 877 8.23 52.16 17.01
CA ILE A 877 7.89 52.10 15.59
C ILE A 877 8.17 53.48 15.00
N GLU A 878 9.16 53.59 14.13
CA GLU A 878 9.39 54.80 13.36
C GLU A 878 8.43 54.85 12.17
N LYS A 879 7.54 55.85 12.18
CA LYS A 879 6.59 56.13 11.12
C LYS A 879 7.12 57.29 10.28
N LYS A 880 7.68 56.99 9.11
CA LYS A 880 8.10 58.02 8.14
C LYS A 880 6.91 58.52 7.33
N SER A 881 6.58 59.79 7.50
CA SER A 881 5.74 60.56 6.58
C SER A 881 6.63 61.38 5.65
N ALA A 882 6.10 61.87 4.53
CA ALA A 882 6.88 62.54 3.47
C ALA A 882 7.78 63.70 3.96
N ASP A 883 7.48 64.34 5.09
CA ASP A 883 8.28 65.44 5.66
C ASP A 883 8.57 65.36 7.18
N THR A 884 8.25 64.26 7.87
CA THR A 884 8.54 64.10 9.32
C THR A 884 8.67 62.63 9.74
N ILE A 885 9.56 62.35 10.69
CA ILE A 885 9.68 61.05 11.37
C ILE A 885 8.86 61.13 12.65
N GLU A 886 7.79 60.34 12.74
CA GLU A 886 6.93 60.25 13.91
C GLU A 886 7.21 58.92 14.63
N THR A 887 7.63 58.98 15.88
CA THR A 887 8.07 57.84 16.66
C THR A 887 6.93 57.35 17.55
N ILE A 888 6.32 56.20 17.26
CA ILE A 888 5.24 55.61 18.06
C ILE A 888 5.84 54.54 18.98
N VAL A 889 5.88 54.81 20.28
CA VAL A 889 6.27 53.81 21.29
C VAL A 889 5.05 52.96 21.65
N LYS A 890 5.13 51.64 21.51
CA LYS A 890 4.10 50.71 22.02
C LYS A 890 4.62 49.99 23.25
N ASP A 891 3.96 50.21 24.38
CA ASP A 891 4.27 49.57 25.66
C ASP A 891 3.56 48.22 25.76
N ASN A 892 4.30 47.11 25.81
CA ASN A 892 3.72 45.76 25.94
C ASN A 892 4.21 45.05 27.20
N TRP A 893 3.30 44.31 27.84
CA TRP A 893 3.57 43.51 29.04
C TRP A 893 3.70 42.03 28.70
N TYR A 894 4.64 41.36 29.35
CA TYR A 894 4.93 39.95 29.14
C TYR A 894 5.10 39.21 30.47
N ILE A 895 4.53 38.01 30.57
CA ILE A 895 4.85 37.03 31.61
C ILE A 895 6.09 36.26 31.19
N LEU A 896 7.07 36.16 32.09
CA LEU A 896 8.26 35.34 31.88
C LEU A 896 7.99 33.91 32.35
N LEU A 897 8.34 32.95 31.51
CA LEU A 897 8.22 31.51 31.75
C LEU A 897 9.63 30.92 31.73
N TYR A 898 9.94 30.03 32.67
CA TYR A 898 11.21 29.29 32.67
C TYR A 898 10.93 27.81 32.39
N GLN A 899 11.49 27.28 31.31
CA GLN A 899 11.21 25.92 30.81
C GLN A 899 9.69 25.64 30.76
N ASN A 900 8.92 26.64 30.29
CA ASN A 900 7.46 26.63 30.23
C ASN A 900 6.76 26.48 31.61
N LYS A 901 7.39 26.92 32.70
CA LYS A 901 6.77 27.05 34.03
C LYS A 901 6.72 28.50 34.46
N ILE A 902 5.63 28.89 35.13
CA ILE A 902 5.41 30.27 35.62
C ILE A 902 6.36 30.61 36.79
N VAL A 903 6.73 29.60 37.58
CA VAL A 903 7.48 29.76 38.82
C VAL A 903 8.90 29.24 38.66
N ILE A 904 9.88 30.03 39.08
CA ILE A 904 11.29 29.61 39.14
C ILE A 904 11.46 28.59 40.29
N PRO A 905 11.88 27.34 40.00
CA PRO A 905 11.94 26.27 41.00
C PRO A 905 13.07 26.47 42.01
N LYS A 906 12.84 25.99 43.25
CA LYS A 906 13.77 26.12 44.39
C LYS A 906 15.14 25.44 44.19
N ASN A 907 15.24 24.53 43.24
CA ASN A 907 16.43 23.69 43.00
C ASN A 907 17.49 24.34 42.09
N MET A 908 17.46 25.67 41.88
CA MET A 908 18.50 26.38 41.13
C MET A 908 19.86 26.50 41.87
N CYS A 909 20.12 25.72 42.91
CA CYS A 909 21.48 25.55 43.44
C CYS A 909 22.26 24.67 42.46
N LEU A 910 23.09 25.32 41.64
CA LEU A 910 24.10 24.67 40.81
C LEU A 910 24.98 23.78 41.68
N GLU A 911 25.05 22.48 41.34
CA GLU A 911 26.12 21.62 41.78
C GLU A 911 27.45 22.22 41.29
N GLN A 912 28.28 22.63 42.25
CA GLN A 912 29.70 22.82 42.01
C GLN A 912 30.32 21.45 41.77
N ASN A 913 30.71 21.16 40.54
CA ASN A 913 31.82 20.27 40.24
C ASN A 913 32.80 21.03 39.35
N GLY A 914 33.58 21.89 39.99
CA GLY A 914 34.89 22.28 39.50
C GLY A 914 35.91 21.48 40.29
N GLU A 915 36.62 20.58 39.59
CA GLU A 915 37.90 20.05 40.06
C GLU A 915 38.84 21.23 40.40
N GLN A 916 39.53 21.12 41.52
CA GLN A 916 40.63 22.01 41.87
C GLN A 916 41.75 21.85 40.84
N ILE A 917 42.35 22.97 40.41
CA ILE A 917 43.74 23.35 40.75
C ILE A 917 44.06 24.73 40.12
N SER A 918 44.52 25.63 40.98
CA SER A 918 45.37 26.85 40.85
C SER A 918 45.83 27.31 39.45
N MET A 919 46.05 28.59 39.13
CA MET A 919 46.51 29.72 39.95
C MET A 919 46.38 31.03 39.13
N GLU A 920 46.41 32.14 39.86
CA GLU A 920 46.31 33.56 39.47
C GLU A 920 47.10 34.02 38.23
N SER A 921 46.57 34.99 37.49
CA SER A 921 47.07 36.37 37.56
C SER A 921 46.28 37.35 36.66
N THR A 922 46.23 38.57 37.18
CA THR A 922 45.46 39.77 36.85
C THR A 922 45.82 40.51 35.56
N MET A 923 44.78 41.01 34.89
CA MET A 923 44.62 42.35 34.25
C MET A 923 45.54 42.80 33.08
N PRO A 924 45.16 43.83 32.30
CA PRO A 924 43.82 44.26 31.83
C PRO A 924 43.80 44.66 30.32
N CYS A 925 42.57 44.90 29.83
CA CYS A 925 42.15 45.81 28.75
C CYS A 925 43.12 46.18 27.61
N LEU A 926 42.63 46.12 26.36
CA LEU A 926 42.57 47.29 25.48
C LEU A 926 41.64 47.06 24.28
N GLU A 927 40.97 48.17 23.99
CA GLU A 927 39.92 48.45 23.03
C GLU A 927 40.41 48.60 21.57
N GLN A 928 39.44 48.60 20.66
CA GLN A 928 39.28 49.47 19.47
C GLN A 928 39.46 48.92 18.03
N ASN A 929 38.35 49.12 17.30
CA ASN A 929 38.17 49.71 15.95
C ASN A 929 38.42 48.83 14.72
N GLU A 930 37.35 48.53 13.98
CA GLU A 930 36.79 49.25 12.80
C GLU A 930 37.52 48.85 11.51
N ASP A 931 36.82 48.13 10.60
CA ASP A 931 36.51 48.64 9.25
C ASP A 931 35.86 47.56 8.36
N THR A 932 34.74 47.97 7.76
CA THR A 932 34.06 47.40 6.56
C THR A 932 34.87 47.76 5.28
N PRO A 933 34.48 47.43 4.02
CA PRO A 933 33.46 46.51 3.49
C PRO A 933 33.91 45.71 2.22
N LEU A 934 32.94 44.98 1.62
CA LEU A 934 32.73 44.70 0.17
C LEU A 934 32.91 43.24 -0.33
N LEU A 935 31.75 42.73 -0.78
CA LEU A 935 31.42 41.70 -1.79
C LEU A 935 32.31 41.76 -3.08
N PRO A 936 32.33 40.77 -4.01
CA PRO A 936 31.22 39.87 -4.37
C PRO A 936 31.54 38.42 -4.81
N ARG A 937 30.44 37.67 -5.00
CA ARG A 937 30.21 36.43 -5.75
C ARG A 937 31.18 36.12 -6.91
N SER A 938 31.52 34.84 -7.08
CA SER A 938 31.32 34.10 -8.34
C SER A 938 31.53 32.59 -8.19
N GLU A 939 30.75 31.85 -8.97
CA GLU A 939 30.65 30.40 -9.14
C GLU A 939 31.81 29.77 -9.95
N GLN A 940 31.73 28.43 -10.10
CA GLN A 940 32.38 27.54 -11.09
C GLN A 940 33.64 26.80 -10.61
N ILE A 941 33.62 25.48 -10.36
CA ILE A 941 33.53 24.27 -11.22
C ILE A 941 34.92 23.69 -11.56
N SER A 942 35.00 22.36 -11.56
CA SER A 942 36.03 21.44 -12.11
C SER A 942 37.31 21.25 -11.28
N MET A 943 37.65 20.05 -10.77
CA MET A 943 37.93 18.71 -11.35
C MET A 943 39.39 18.51 -11.77
N GLU A 944 39.90 17.32 -11.39
CA GLU A 944 41.13 16.63 -11.84
C GLU A 944 42.48 17.09 -11.24
N SER A 945 43.47 16.23 -10.99
CA SER A 945 43.61 14.76 -10.83
C SER A 945 45.10 14.46 -10.52
N GLN A 946 45.40 13.22 -10.10
CA GLN A 946 46.69 12.49 -10.24
C GLN A 946 47.85 12.90 -9.29
N ASN A 947 48.75 12.01 -8.82
CA ASN A 947 48.87 10.54 -8.72
C ASN A 947 50.20 10.27 -7.96
N GLU A 948 50.38 9.03 -7.47
CA GLU A 948 51.67 8.30 -7.31
C GLU A 948 52.65 8.75 -6.19
N ASP A 949 53.42 7.90 -5.51
CA ASP A 949 53.44 6.45 -5.29
C ASP A 949 54.42 6.15 -4.12
N THR A 950 54.11 5.11 -3.32
CA THR A 950 54.90 4.11 -2.53
C THR A 950 56.41 4.31 -2.16
N PRO A 951 57.10 3.42 -1.37
CA PRO A 951 56.69 2.36 -0.40
C PRO A 951 57.53 2.33 0.92
N LEU A 952 57.19 1.45 1.88
CA LEU A 952 58.11 0.53 2.60
C LEU A 952 57.39 -0.27 3.72
N GLN A 953 57.44 -1.59 3.59
CA GLN A 953 57.19 -2.66 4.57
C GLN A 953 58.55 -3.39 4.81
N PRO A 954 58.74 -4.44 5.66
CA PRO A 954 57.85 -5.15 6.62
C PRO A 954 58.53 -5.62 7.96
N ARG A 955 57.74 -6.43 8.72
CA ARG A 955 58.05 -7.47 9.76
C ARG A 955 58.17 -6.99 11.20
N SER A 956 57.63 -7.66 12.23
CA SER A 956 56.84 -8.89 12.45
C SER A 956 56.44 -8.86 13.95
N GLU A 957 55.29 -9.33 14.45
CA GLU A 957 54.99 -10.73 14.79
C GLU A 957 53.56 -10.82 15.42
N GLN A 958 53.03 -12.04 15.35
CA GLN A 958 51.82 -12.67 15.89
C GLN A 958 51.13 -12.05 17.13
N ILE A 959 49.79 -12.18 17.19
CA ILE A 959 49.08 -13.01 18.20
C ILE A 959 47.55 -13.05 17.89
N SER A 960 46.98 -14.20 18.22
CA SER A 960 45.61 -14.71 18.09
C SER A 960 44.46 -13.84 18.62
N MET A 961 43.34 -13.90 17.91
CA MET A 961 42.03 -13.42 18.36
C MET A 961 41.34 -14.44 19.26
N GLU A 962 40.94 -14.01 20.46
CA GLU A 962 39.81 -14.58 21.18
C GLU A 962 39.07 -13.49 21.97
N SER A 963 37.76 -13.67 22.06
CA SER A 963 36.71 -12.72 22.37
C SER A 963 36.75 -12.08 23.76
N THR A 964 36.41 -10.80 23.86
CA THR A 964 35.79 -10.23 25.08
C THR A 964 34.91 -9.02 24.76
N ARG A 965 33.70 -9.02 25.33
CA ARG A 965 32.62 -8.04 25.18
C ARG A 965 33.01 -6.68 25.79
N PRO A 966 32.54 -5.53 25.25
CA PRO A 966 32.55 -4.29 25.99
C PRO A 966 31.31 -4.16 26.89
N HIS A 967 31.59 -3.70 28.11
CA HIS A 967 30.68 -3.35 29.18
C HIS A 967 29.67 -2.27 28.78
N LEU A 968 28.42 -2.45 29.21
CA LEU A 968 27.39 -1.40 29.28
C LEU A 968 27.18 -1.06 30.75
N ASP A 969 27.22 0.25 31.04
CA ASP A 969 27.05 0.82 32.37
C ASP A 969 25.70 0.48 32.99
N ALA A 970 25.78 0.08 34.27
CA ALA A 970 24.66 -0.23 35.13
C ALA A 970 24.14 1.05 35.79
N ASN A 971 22.89 1.43 35.49
CA ASN A 971 22.02 2.13 36.43
C ASN A 971 20.55 2.12 35.93
N GLU A 972 19.97 0.93 35.84
CA GLU A 972 18.51 0.76 35.95
C GLU A 972 18.23 -0.05 37.22
N LYS A 973 17.61 0.61 38.21
CA LYS A 973 17.09 -0.05 39.41
C LYS A 973 16.00 -1.03 39.00
N THR A 974 16.31 -2.32 39.02
CA THR A 974 15.33 -3.41 38.95
C THR A 974 14.57 -3.46 40.28
N ALA A 975 13.24 -3.32 40.24
CA ALA A 975 12.41 -3.56 41.41
C ALA A 975 12.37 -5.07 41.67
N GLU A 976 13.00 -5.56 42.74
CA GLU A 976 12.82 -6.92 43.23
C GLU A 976 11.37 -7.11 43.70
N VAL A 977 10.59 -7.90 42.96
CA VAL A 977 9.26 -8.35 43.39
C VAL A 977 9.45 -9.58 44.27
N ASP A 978 8.86 -9.57 45.46
CA ASP A 978 8.99 -10.61 46.49
C ASP A 978 8.66 -12.01 45.93
N SER A 979 9.68 -12.90 45.90
CA SER A 979 9.61 -14.25 45.35
C SER A 979 8.54 -15.13 46.02
N GLU A 980 8.21 -14.86 47.28
CA GLU A 980 7.19 -15.62 48.01
C GLU A 980 5.77 -15.27 47.53
N LEU A 981 5.55 -14.03 47.11
CA LEU A 981 4.27 -13.54 46.60
C LEU A 981 3.96 -14.11 45.20
N ILE A 982 4.98 -14.25 44.35
CA ILE A 982 4.88 -14.90 43.03
C ILE A 982 4.55 -16.39 43.17
N ARG A 983 5.15 -17.07 44.16
CA ARG A 983 4.85 -18.48 44.47
C ARG A 983 3.40 -18.66 44.91
N GLN A 984 2.91 -17.79 45.80
CA GLN A 984 1.51 -17.80 46.25
C GLN A 984 0.52 -17.52 45.10
N LEU A 985 0.88 -16.65 44.15
CA LEU A 985 0.09 -16.37 42.95
C LEU A 985 -0.06 -17.58 42.02
N ARG A 986 0.99 -18.42 41.91
CA ARG A 986 0.96 -19.65 41.09
C ARG A 986 0.20 -20.79 41.76
N GLU A 987 0.33 -20.95 43.08
CA GLU A 987 -0.26 -22.07 43.80
C GLU A 987 -1.72 -21.81 44.25
N CYS A 988 -2.08 -20.57 44.62
CA CYS A 988 -3.39 -20.22 45.16
C CYS A 988 -3.80 -18.75 44.84
N PRO A 989 -4.12 -18.39 43.58
CA PRO A 989 -4.41 -17.02 43.17
C PRO A 989 -5.61 -16.37 43.89
N LYS A 990 -6.50 -17.18 44.50
CA LYS A 990 -7.64 -16.69 45.27
C LYS A 990 -7.24 -16.01 46.59
N LYS A 991 -6.07 -16.33 47.17
CA LYS A 991 -5.61 -15.79 48.47
C LYS A 991 -4.94 -14.41 48.37
N VAL A 992 -4.47 -14.01 47.19
CA VAL A 992 -3.81 -12.70 46.99
C VAL A 992 -4.86 -11.62 46.78
N THR A 993 -4.75 -10.47 47.43
CA THR A 993 -5.73 -9.39 47.35
C THR A 993 -5.56 -8.56 46.07
N ILE A 994 -6.63 -7.90 45.62
CA ILE A 994 -6.56 -6.98 44.45
C ILE A 994 -5.56 -5.85 44.70
N LYS A 995 -5.41 -5.40 45.96
CA LYS A 995 -4.46 -4.35 46.34
C LYS A 995 -3.03 -4.81 46.07
N GLU A 996 -2.67 -6.01 46.49
CA GLU A 996 -1.34 -6.60 46.27
C GLU A 996 -1.04 -6.78 44.77
N LEU A 997 -2.00 -7.28 43.98
CA LEU A 997 -1.86 -7.41 42.52
C LEU A 997 -1.61 -6.07 41.82
N LYS A 998 -2.35 -5.02 42.20
CA LYS A 998 -2.14 -3.68 41.64
C LYS A 998 -0.81 -3.07 42.06
N THR A 999 -0.32 -3.36 43.25
CA THR A 999 1.01 -2.94 43.70
C THR A 999 2.09 -3.60 42.85
N ILE A 1000 2.02 -4.92 42.60
CA ILE A 1000 2.97 -5.63 41.72
C ILE A 1000 2.93 -5.06 40.30
N LEU A 1001 1.75 -4.91 39.72
CA LEU A 1001 1.59 -4.36 38.37
C LEU A 1001 2.12 -2.92 38.28
N SER A 1002 1.92 -2.10 39.31
CA SER A 1002 2.47 -0.74 39.36
C SER A 1002 3.99 -0.74 39.46
N GLN A 1003 4.60 -1.69 40.18
CA GLN A 1003 6.07 -1.83 40.24
C GLN A 1003 6.67 -2.31 38.91
N LEU A 1004 5.90 -3.07 38.12
CA LEU A 1004 6.28 -3.50 36.78
C LEU A 1004 5.90 -2.48 35.67
N ASN A 1005 5.42 -1.28 36.03
CA ASN A 1005 4.89 -0.27 35.09
C ASN A 1005 3.78 -0.80 34.15
N LEU A 1006 2.94 -1.71 34.64
CA LEU A 1006 1.82 -2.30 33.93
C LEU A 1006 0.48 -1.76 34.40
N LYS A 1007 -0.53 -1.85 33.51
CA LYS A 1007 -1.89 -1.35 33.76
C LYS A 1007 -2.52 -2.00 35.01
N THR A 1008 -2.96 -1.20 35.97
CA THR A 1008 -3.53 -1.66 37.26
C THR A 1008 -5.07 -1.73 37.30
N THR A 1009 -5.74 -1.39 36.20
CA THR A 1009 -7.20 -1.47 36.07
C THR A 1009 -7.64 -2.86 35.59
N GLY A 1010 -8.69 -3.41 36.20
CA GLY A 1010 -9.25 -4.72 35.86
C GLY A 1010 -9.92 -5.38 37.06
N ASN A 1011 -10.72 -6.43 36.81
CA ASN A 1011 -11.16 -7.34 37.86
C ASN A 1011 -9.99 -8.23 38.31
N LYS A 1012 -10.17 -9.00 39.39
CA LYS A 1012 -9.07 -9.76 40.00
C LYS A 1012 -8.39 -10.72 39.03
N ASP A 1013 -9.16 -11.43 38.21
CA ASP A 1013 -8.64 -12.45 37.29
C ASP A 1013 -7.76 -11.84 36.19
N VAL A 1014 -8.18 -10.70 35.62
CA VAL A 1014 -7.39 -9.94 34.62
C VAL A 1014 -6.09 -9.40 35.20
N LEU A 1015 -6.08 -9.03 36.49
CA LEU A 1015 -4.87 -8.56 37.15
C LEU A 1015 -3.92 -9.72 37.47
N VAL A 1016 -4.43 -10.91 37.82
CA VAL A 1016 -3.62 -12.12 38.03
C VAL A 1016 -2.95 -12.55 36.72
N GLU A 1017 -3.71 -12.64 35.63
CA GLU A 1017 -3.20 -13.04 34.31
C GLU A 1017 -2.09 -12.10 33.84
N ARG A 1018 -2.32 -10.79 33.96
CA ARG A 1018 -1.32 -9.77 33.61
C ARG A 1018 -0.03 -9.87 34.44
N VAL A 1019 -0.13 -10.23 35.73
CA VAL A 1019 1.08 -10.48 36.54
C VAL A 1019 1.79 -11.74 36.09
N LEU A 1020 1.07 -12.84 35.83
CA LEU A 1020 1.68 -14.11 35.43
C LEU A 1020 2.37 -14.03 34.06
N ASP A 1021 1.74 -13.37 33.08
CA ASP A 1021 2.27 -13.23 31.72
C ASP A 1021 3.60 -12.46 31.68
N ASN A 1022 3.75 -11.48 32.57
CA ASN A 1022 4.91 -10.59 32.58
C ASN A 1022 6.03 -11.04 33.54
N VAL A 1023 5.75 -12.02 34.40
CA VAL A 1023 6.74 -12.65 35.29
C VAL A 1023 7.44 -13.84 34.61
N ILE A 1024 6.87 -14.42 33.54
CA ILE A 1024 7.47 -15.55 32.79
C ILE A 1024 8.67 -15.12 31.92
N VAL A 1025 8.80 -13.84 31.60
CA VAL A 1025 9.86 -13.34 30.68
C VAL A 1025 11.22 -13.13 31.38
N LYS A 1026 11.30 -13.28 32.71
CA LYS A 1026 12.55 -13.15 33.47
C LYS A 1026 12.72 -14.30 34.47
N ASN A 1027 13.04 -15.49 33.95
CA ASN A 1027 13.80 -16.54 34.64
C ASN A 1027 14.51 -17.42 33.61
#